data_AF-A0ABD3Z4B3-F1
#
_entry.id   AF-A0ABD3Z4B3-F1
#
_cell.length_a   1.000
_cell.length_b   1.000
_cell.length_c   1.000
_cell.angle_alpha   90.00
_cell.angle_beta   90.00
_cell.angle_gamma   90.00
#
_symmetry.space_group_name_H-M   'P 1'
#
loop_
_entity.id
_entity.type
_entity.pdbx_description
1 polymer ?
#
loop_
_entity_poly.entity_id
_entity_poly.type
_entity_poly.pdbx_seq_one_letter_code
_entity_poly.pdbx_strand_id
1 'polypeptide(L)'
;MLIVVVAIIIATFDWNRLKPTINQKVSTELNRPFAIRGDLGVVWERQKEEPGWRSWIPWPHVHADDIILGNPPDIPDVTMIHLPRVEATLAPLALLTKTVYLPWIKLQQPDARLIRLSEKNNNWTFNLASDSEKDPDAHPSSWSFRLDNILFDRGRIAIDDKVSKADVEILVDPLGKPLPFSEVTGTKAKGDAASVGDYVFGLTAKGRYNGQPLSGKGKIGGMLALRSEGTPFPVQADFRSGNTRVAFVGTVNDPMNMGGVDLQLKFAGDSLGELYDLTGVLLPDTPPFETDGHLVAKIDTEKSSVFDYRDFNGRIGDSDIHGTLTYTTGKPRPKLEGDVESRQLRLADLGPLIGVDSGKGTRSKEVKKDVQPAGKVLPYDRFETDKWDVMDADVRFKGGKIEHGSTLPISNLSTHILLKNADLRLQPLKFGMAGGTISSNIHLEGDKKPMQGRAEIQARRLKLKELMPNVELMQKTLGEMNGDADIRGVGNSVAALLGSGNGNLKLLMNDGLVSRNLMEILGLNVGNFVIGQIFGDDEVRVNCAAANLDLVNGVARPQIFAFDTENAVINVTGTASMASEQLDLTIDPESKGIRIITLRSPLYVRGTFKNPQAGVKPGPLIARGAVAAALATLVTPAAALLALISPSEGEANQCRTILSQMKK
;
A
#
# COMPACT_ATOMS: atom_id res chain seq x y z
N MET A 1 -19.83 -76.43 -3.95
CA MET A 1 -19.84 -76.44 -5.43
C MET A 1 -20.06 -75.04 -5.98
N LEU A 2 -21.16 -74.35 -5.65
CA LEU A 2 -21.45 -72.97 -6.09
C LEU A 2 -20.31 -71.95 -5.80
N ILE A 3 -19.76 -71.94 -4.58
CA ILE A 3 -18.67 -71.02 -4.20
C ILE A 3 -17.41 -71.25 -5.04
N VAL A 4 -17.07 -72.51 -5.32
CA VAL A 4 -15.90 -72.87 -6.15
C VAL A 4 -16.13 -72.46 -7.60
N VAL A 5 -17.33 -72.64 -8.13
CA VAL A 5 -17.72 -72.19 -9.47
C VAL A 5 -17.65 -70.66 -9.57
N VAL A 6 -18.18 -69.93 -8.59
CA VAL A 6 -18.09 -68.46 -8.53
C VAL A 6 -16.64 -67.99 -8.43
N ALA A 7 -15.81 -68.64 -7.60
CA ALA A 7 -14.39 -68.32 -7.48
C ALA A 7 -13.64 -68.56 -8.80
N ILE A 8 -13.90 -69.67 -9.51
CA ILE A 8 -13.33 -69.94 -10.82
C ILE A 8 -13.77 -68.89 -11.83
N ILE A 9 -15.08 -68.57 -11.88
CA ILE A 9 -15.61 -67.53 -12.79
C ILE A 9 -14.90 -66.20 -12.55
N ILE A 10 -14.81 -65.74 -11.30
CA ILE A 10 -14.15 -64.48 -10.94
C ILE A 10 -12.65 -64.50 -11.31
N ALA A 11 -11.97 -65.63 -11.09
CA ALA A 11 -10.55 -65.77 -11.38
C ALA A 11 -10.24 -65.83 -12.89
N THR A 12 -11.17 -66.33 -13.72
CA THR A 12 -11.00 -66.45 -15.18
C THR A 12 -11.76 -65.39 -15.98
N PHE A 13 -12.43 -64.44 -15.31
CA PHE A 13 -13.24 -63.42 -15.97
C PHE A 13 -12.34 -62.41 -16.68
N ASP A 14 -12.63 -62.15 -17.95
CA ASP A 14 -11.99 -61.07 -18.71
C ASP A 14 -12.59 -59.72 -18.32
N TRP A 15 -11.91 -59.01 -17.43
CA TRP A 15 -12.33 -57.73 -16.88
C TRP A 15 -12.45 -56.63 -17.94
N ASN A 16 -11.77 -56.75 -19.10
CA ASN A 16 -11.91 -55.80 -20.20
C ASN A 16 -13.34 -55.73 -20.76
N ARG A 17 -14.14 -56.79 -20.57
CA ARG A 17 -15.56 -56.81 -20.96
C ARG A 17 -16.42 -55.80 -20.22
N LEU A 18 -15.97 -55.32 -19.04
CA LEU A 18 -16.68 -54.30 -18.27
C LEU A 18 -16.37 -52.88 -18.72
N LYS A 19 -15.30 -52.65 -19.50
CA LYS A 19 -14.88 -51.30 -19.91
C LYS A 19 -16.01 -50.50 -20.58
N PRO A 20 -16.79 -51.03 -21.55
CA PRO A 20 -17.87 -50.25 -22.16
C PRO A 20 -18.93 -49.79 -21.15
N THR A 21 -19.30 -50.67 -20.21
CA THR A 21 -20.30 -50.35 -19.17
C THR A 21 -19.75 -49.35 -18.16
N ILE A 22 -18.49 -49.51 -17.73
CA ILE A 22 -17.84 -48.56 -16.82
C ILE A 22 -17.71 -47.20 -17.51
N ASN A 23 -17.21 -47.17 -18.75
CA ASN A 23 -17.03 -45.97 -19.54
C ASN A 23 -18.34 -45.19 -19.68
N GLN A 24 -19.43 -45.90 -20.05
CA GLN A 24 -20.75 -45.30 -20.18
C GLN A 24 -21.27 -44.75 -18.85
N LYS A 25 -21.28 -45.58 -17.79
CA LYS A 25 -21.83 -45.16 -16.48
C LYS A 25 -21.07 -43.99 -15.87
N VAL A 26 -19.74 -44.04 -15.88
CA VAL A 26 -18.90 -42.97 -15.35
C VAL A 26 -19.05 -41.71 -16.21
N SER A 27 -19.14 -41.85 -17.53
CA SER A 27 -19.34 -40.68 -18.40
C SER A 27 -20.69 -40.00 -18.15
N THR A 28 -21.75 -40.79 -17.99
CA THR A 28 -23.09 -40.29 -17.67
C THR A 28 -23.10 -39.62 -16.30
N GLU A 29 -22.52 -40.24 -15.28
CA GLU A 29 -22.54 -39.70 -13.92
C GLU A 29 -21.74 -38.40 -13.80
N LEU A 30 -20.55 -38.36 -14.43
CA LEU A 30 -19.68 -37.18 -14.40
C LEU A 30 -20.10 -36.10 -15.40
N ASN A 31 -21.11 -36.37 -16.25
CA ASN A 31 -21.53 -35.51 -17.37
C ASN A 31 -20.37 -35.15 -18.33
N ARG A 32 -19.40 -36.07 -18.52
CA ARG A 32 -18.15 -35.83 -19.26
C ARG A 32 -17.63 -37.11 -19.90
N PRO A 33 -16.88 -37.06 -21.01
CA PRO A 33 -16.28 -38.26 -21.60
C PRO A 33 -15.27 -38.91 -20.64
N PHE A 34 -15.45 -40.19 -20.34
CA PHE A 34 -14.51 -41.01 -19.57
C PHE A 34 -14.24 -42.31 -20.32
N ALA A 35 -12.97 -42.72 -20.40
CA ALA A 35 -12.62 -43.99 -21.00
C ALA A 35 -11.39 -44.63 -20.35
N ILE A 36 -11.48 -45.93 -20.08
CA ILE A 36 -10.34 -46.82 -19.90
C ILE A 36 -9.97 -47.36 -21.28
N ARG A 37 -8.84 -46.90 -21.85
CA ARG A 37 -8.41 -47.32 -23.20
C ARG A 37 -7.47 -48.52 -23.15
N GLY A 38 -6.67 -48.65 -22.10
CA GLY A 38 -5.73 -49.75 -21.89
C GLY A 38 -6.37 -50.99 -21.26
N ASP A 39 -5.52 -51.86 -20.70
CA ASP A 39 -5.94 -53.08 -20.01
C ASP A 39 -6.62 -52.76 -18.67
N LEU A 40 -7.72 -53.45 -18.40
CA LEU A 40 -8.37 -53.48 -17.08
C LEU A 40 -8.27 -54.90 -16.56
N GLY A 41 -7.61 -55.08 -15.40
CA GLY A 41 -7.39 -56.39 -14.82
C GLY A 41 -7.54 -56.39 -13.30
N VAL A 42 -7.73 -57.60 -12.76
CA VAL A 42 -7.79 -57.84 -11.31
C VAL A 42 -6.92 -59.04 -10.98
N VAL A 43 -5.98 -58.85 -10.06
CA VAL A 43 -5.15 -59.89 -9.49
C VAL A 43 -5.61 -60.15 -8.06
N TRP A 44 -5.81 -61.41 -7.69
CA TRP A 44 -6.24 -61.79 -6.36
C TRP A 44 -5.05 -62.30 -5.55
N GLU A 45 -4.66 -61.58 -4.51
CA GLU A 45 -3.52 -61.95 -3.66
C GLU A 45 -3.90 -62.00 -2.19
N ARG A 46 -3.18 -62.79 -1.40
CA ARG A 46 -3.42 -62.87 0.04
C ARG A 46 -2.75 -61.71 0.76
N GLN A 47 -3.51 -60.97 1.55
CA GLN A 47 -2.99 -59.92 2.41
C GLN A 47 -2.36 -60.52 3.67
N LYS A 48 -1.06 -60.84 3.61
CA LYS A 48 -0.33 -61.50 4.72
C LYS A 48 -0.23 -60.64 5.99
N GLU A 49 -0.45 -59.34 5.87
CA GLU A 49 -0.42 -58.37 6.97
C GLU A 49 -1.69 -58.40 7.83
N GLU A 50 -2.78 -59.02 7.35
CA GLU A 50 -4.02 -59.15 8.11
C GLU A 50 -3.90 -60.21 9.23
N PRO A 51 -4.39 -59.94 10.45
CA PRO A 51 -4.28 -60.89 11.55
C PRO A 51 -5.27 -62.07 11.41
N GLY A 52 -4.82 -63.26 11.81
CA GLY A 52 -5.65 -64.45 11.96
C GLY A 52 -6.21 -64.99 10.64
N TRP A 53 -7.48 -65.41 10.65
CA TRP A 53 -8.13 -66.04 9.49
C TRP A 53 -8.33 -65.09 8.30
N ARG A 54 -8.32 -63.77 8.52
CA ARG A 54 -8.52 -62.76 7.47
C ARG A 54 -7.40 -62.76 6.43
N SER A 55 -6.16 -63.12 6.81
CA SER A 55 -5.02 -63.28 5.89
C SER A 55 -5.23 -64.35 4.81
N TRP A 56 -6.16 -65.28 5.01
CA TRP A 56 -6.47 -66.35 4.06
C TRP A 56 -7.44 -65.90 2.96
N ILE A 57 -8.12 -64.76 3.14
CA ILE A 57 -9.04 -64.19 2.15
C ILE A 57 -8.21 -63.44 1.12
N PRO A 58 -8.27 -63.79 -0.17
CA PRO A 58 -7.63 -63.03 -1.22
C PRO A 58 -8.31 -61.67 -1.40
N TRP A 59 -7.51 -60.61 -1.53
CA TRP A 59 -7.96 -59.26 -1.83
C TRP A 59 -7.81 -59.00 -3.34
N PRO A 60 -8.77 -58.33 -3.97
CA PRO A 60 -8.65 -57.91 -5.36
C PRO A 60 -7.75 -56.67 -5.46
N HIS A 61 -6.67 -56.81 -6.21
CA HIS A 61 -5.81 -55.75 -6.69
C HIS A 61 -6.21 -55.42 -8.12
N VAL A 62 -6.84 -54.27 -8.30
CA VAL A 62 -7.34 -53.79 -9.60
C VAL A 62 -6.27 -52.93 -10.23
N HIS A 63 -5.98 -53.16 -11.51
CA HIS A 63 -5.20 -52.22 -12.33
C HIS A 63 -5.98 -51.80 -13.57
N ALA A 64 -5.81 -50.54 -13.96
CA ALA A 64 -6.40 -49.97 -15.16
C ALA A 64 -5.37 -49.08 -15.87
N ASP A 65 -5.07 -49.40 -17.12
CA ASP A 65 -4.12 -48.66 -17.94
C ASP A 65 -4.82 -47.65 -18.86
N ASP A 66 -4.14 -46.53 -19.12
CA ASP A 66 -4.54 -45.45 -20.03
C ASP A 66 -5.98 -44.96 -19.80
N ILE A 67 -6.22 -44.40 -18.62
CA ILE A 67 -7.50 -43.77 -18.24
C ILE A 67 -7.48 -42.31 -18.67
N ILE A 68 -8.54 -41.90 -19.35
CA ILE A 68 -8.77 -40.51 -19.75
C ILE A 68 -10.09 -39.99 -19.19
N LEU A 69 -10.06 -38.75 -18.73
CA LEU A 69 -11.25 -37.95 -18.42
C LEU A 69 -11.21 -36.68 -19.27
N GLY A 70 -12.29 -36.42 -20.00
CA GLY A 70 -12.50 -35.23 -20.81
C GLY A 70 -13.10 -34.07 -20.02
N ASN A 71 -13.28 -32.96 -20.74
CA ASN A 71 -13.90 -31.75 -20.23
C ASN A 71 -15.44 -31.82 -20.32
N PRO A 72 -16.16 -30.94 -19.59
CA PRO A 72 -17.58 -30.71 -19.86
C PRO A 72 -17.77 -30.10 -21.26
N PRO A 73 -18.97 -30.21 -21.87
CA PRO A 73 -19.22 -29.77 -23.24
C PRO A 73 -18.85 -28.30 -23.54
N ASP A 74 -18.92 -27.43 -22.52
CA ASP A 74 -18.69 -25.98 -22.64
C ASP A 74 -17.20 -25.56 -22.61
N ILE A 75 -16.28 -26.52 -22.55
CA ILE A 75 -14.84 -26.30 -22.46
C ILE A 75 -14.15 -27.07 -23.59
N PRO A 76 -13.07 -26.54 -24.19
CA PRO A 76 -12.38 -27.17 -25.32
C PRO A 76 -12.12 -28.67 -25.12
N ASP A 77 -12.31 -29.44 -26.19
CA ASP A 77 -12.13 -30.89 -26.19
C ASP A 77 -10.65 -31.28 -26.13
N VAL A 78 -10.08 -31.11 -24.93
CA VAL A 78 -8.75 -31.57 -24.54
C VAL A 78 -8.90 -32.46 -23.32
N THR A 79 -7.99 -33.42 -23.16
CA THR A 79 -7.99 -34.30 -21.99
C THR A 79 -7.79 -33.49 -20.70
N MET A 80 -8.73 -33.61 -19.77
CA MET A 80 -8.67 -33.01 -18.44
C MET A 80 -7.74 -33.81 -17.54
N ILE A 81 -7.91 -35.12 -17.48
CA ILE A 81 -7.07 -36.00 -16.65
C ILE A 81 -6.61 -37.16 -17.50
N HIS A 82 -5.30 -37.43 -17.49
CA HIS A 82 -4.70 -38.63 -18.06
C HIS A 82 -3.97 -39.38 -16.95
N LEU A 83 -4.34 -40.65 -16.77
CA LEU A 83 -3.69 -41.57 -15.84
C LEU A 83 -3.16 -42.74 -16.65
N PRO A 84 -1.85 -42.76 -16.98
CA PRO A 84 -1.21 -43.89 -17.66
C PRO A 84 -1.49 -45.25 -17.02
N ARG A 85 -1.52 -45.31 -15.69
CA ARG A 85 -1.88 -46.50 -14.94
C ARG A 85 -2.42 -46.15 -13.55
N VAL A 86 -3.47 -46.84 -13.14
CA VAL A 86 -4.03 -46.79 -11.79
C VAL A 86 -4.00 -48.18 -11.20
N GLU A 87 -3.48 -48.30 -9.98
CA GLU A 87 -3.51 -49.53 -9.20
C GLU A 87 -4.25 -49.26 -7.90
N ALA A 88 -5.16 -50.14 -7.51
CA ALA A 88 -5.94 -49.97 -6.30
C ALA A 88 -6.24 -51.32 -5.67
N THR A 89 -6.36 -51.35 -4.35
CA THR A 89 -6.75 -52.56 -3.63
C THR A 89 -8.07 -52.31 -2.91
N LEU A 90 -9.00 -53.26 -2.99
CA LEU A 90 -10.30 -53.16 -2.31
C LEU A 90 -10.36 -54.16 -1.16
N ALA A 91 -10.86 -53.73 0.00
CA ALA A 91 -11.07 -54.60 1.16
C ALA A 91 -12.39 -55.38 1.02
N PRO A 92 -12.37 -56.69 0.69
CA PRO A 92 -13.59 -57.42 0.35
C PRO A 92 -14.54 -57.57 1.54
N LEU A 93 -14.02 -57.70 2.76
CA LEU A 93 -14.84 -57.82 3.97
C LEU A 93 -15.59 -56.52 4.32
N ALA A 94 -15.07 -55.35 3.93
CA ALA A 94 -15.72 -54.07 4.18
C ALA A 94 -17.01 -53.92 3.34
N LEU A 95 -17.10 -54.63 2.21
CA LEU A 95 -18.32 -54.64 1.39
C LEU A 95 -19.52 -55.23 2.13
N LEU A 96 -19.30 -56.14 3.10
CA LEU A 96 -20.37 -56.73 3.92
C LEU A 96 -21.03 -55.70 4.84
N THR A 97 -20.29 -54.66 5.24
CA THR A 97 -20.81 -53.51 6.01
C THR A 97 -21.21 -52.36 5.09
N LYS A 98 -21.37 -52.61 3.79
CA LYS A 98 -21.65 -51.61 2.75
C LYS A 98 -20.59 -50.50 2.68
N THR A 99 -19.33 -50.82 2.95
CA THR A 99 -18.23 -49.87 2.84
C THR A 99 -17.31 -50.25 1.68
N VAL A 100 -17.21 -49.38 0.68
CA VAL A 100 -16.16 -49.46 -0.34
C VAL A 100 -14.89 -48.91 0.29
N TYR A 101 -14.03 -49.80 0.78
CA TYR A 101 -12.78 -49.42 1.45
C TYR A 101 -11.57 -49.75 0.59
N LEU A 102 -10.82 -48.71 0.22
CA LEU A 102 -9.52 -48.81 -0.46
C LEU A 102 -8.39 -48.43 0.50
N PRO A 103 -7.55 -49.37 0.96
CA PRO A 103 -6.41 -49.02 1.80
C PRO A 103 -5.40 -48.12 1.09
N TRP A 104 -5.24 -48.31 -0.22
CA TRP A 104 -4.39 -47.48 -1.05
C TRP A 104 -4.86 -47.45 -2.51
N ILE A 105 -4.57 -46.34 -3.17
CA ILE A 105 -4.61 -46.16 -4.61
C ILE A 105 -3.27 -45.57 -5.06
N LYS A 106 -2.73 -46.08 -6.16
CA LYS A 106 -1.48 -45.63 -6.76
C LYS A 106 -1.74 -45.14 -8.18
N LEU A 107 -1.37 -43.89 -8.45
CA LEU A 107 -1.49 -43.24 -9.75
C LEU A 107 -0.09 -43.13 -10.36
N GLN A 108 0.12 -43.73 -11.52
CA GLN A 108 1.37 -43.58 -12.26
C GLN A 108 1.29 -42.36 -13.16
N GLN A 109 2.19 -41.43 -12.97
CA GLN A 109 2.37 -40.21 -13.75
C GLN A 109 1.06 -39.43 -14.04
N PRO A 110 0.26 -39.07 -13.02
CA PRO A 110 -0.98 -38.36 -13.26
C PRO A 110 -0.73 -36.99 -13.92
N ASP A 111 -1.38 -36.75 -15.06
CA ASP A 111 -1.39 -35.46 -15.77
C ASP A 111 -2.80 -34.87 -15.70
N ALA A 112 -2.93 -33.69 -15.09
CA ALA A 112 -4.17 -32.95 -14.95
C ALA A 112 -4.08 -31.58 -15.62
N ARG A 113 -5.10 -31.21 -16.38
CA ARG A 113 -5.25 -29.90 -17.00
C ARG A 113 -6.49 -29.22 -16.45
N LEU A 114 -6.29 -28.12 -15.74
CA LEU A 114 -7.33 -27.30 -15.15
C LEU A 114 -7.57 -26.09 -16.05
N ILE A 115 -8.81 -25.89 -16.50
CA ILE A 115 -9.19 -24.81 -17.42
C ILE A 115 -10.34 -24.02 -16.82
N ARG A 116 -10.18 -22.69 -16.75
CA ARG A 116 -11.26 -21.74 -16.41
C ARG A 116 -11.37 -20.65 -17.46
N LEU A 117 -12.57 -20.54 -18.04
CA LEU A 117 -12.89 -19.55 -19.07
C LEU A 117 -13.61 -18.33 -18.46
N SER A 118 -14.38 -18.54 -17.39
CA SER A 118 -15.08 -17.49 -16.63
C SER A 118 -15.35 -17.98 -15.20
N GLU A 119 -15.81 -17.11 -14.29
CA GLU A 119 -16.07 -17.47 -12.88
C GLU A 119 -17.00 -18.69 -12.69
N LYS A 120 -17.92 -18.91 -13.64
CA LYS A 120 -18.88 -20.02 -13.59
C LYS A 120 -18.54 -21.17 -14.52
N ASN A 121 -17.54 -21.02 -15.39
CA ASN A 121 -17.20 -22.01 -16.41
C ASN A 121 -15.76 -22.49 -16.21
N ASN A 122 -15.61 -23.66 -15.59
CA ASN A 122 -14.35 -24.33 -15.33
C ASN A 122 -14.51 -25.86 -15.43
N ASN A 123 -13.40 -26.59 -15.58
CA ASN A 123 -13.43 -28.04 -15.69
C ASN A 123 -13.18 -28.79 -14.38
N TRP A 124 -13.03 -28.14 -13.22
CA TRP A 124 -12.80 -28.84 -11.94
C TRP A 124 -14.04 -28.89 -11.04
N THR A 125 -15.09 -28.14 -11.35
CA THR A 125 -16.41 -28.27 -10.73
C THR A 125 -17.15 -29.43 -11.40
N PHE A 126 -17.50 -30.45 -10.62
CA PHE A 126 -18.28 -31.60 -11.08
C PHE A 126 -19.74 -31.41 -10.66
N ASN A 127 -20.64 -31.49 -11.63
CA ASN A 127 -22.08 -31.55 -11.41
C ASN A 127 -22.51 -32.97 -11.74
N LEU A 128 -22.77 -33.78 -10.72
CA LEU A 128 -23.12 -35.19 -10.92
C LEU A 128 -24.54 -35.28 -11.48
N ALA A 129 -24.81 -36.30 -12.30
CA ALA A 129 -26.15 -36.51 -12.85
C ALA A 129 -27.20 -36.64 -11.73
N SER A 130 -26.84 -37.24 -10.60
CA SER A 130 -27.68 -37.35 -9.41
C SER A 130 -27.97 -36.01 -8.70
N ASP A 131 -27.16 -34.97 -8.90
CA ASP A 131 -27.36 -33.67 -8.23
C ASP A 131 -28.54 -32.88 -8.83
N SER A 132 -28.86 -33.16 -10.10
CA SER A 132 -29.98 -32.58 -10.86
C SER A 132 -31.34 -33.15 -10.46
N GLU A 133 -31.38 -34.36 -9.91
CA GLU A 133 -32.58 -35.02 -9.39
C GLU A 133 -32.63 -34.88 -7.87
N LYS A 134 -32.85 -33.65 -7.37
CA LYS A 134 -33.28 -33.44 -5.98
C LYS A 134 -34.74 -33.89 -5.83
N ASP A 135 -34.97 -35.19 -5.90
CA ASP A 135 -36.16 -35.79 -5.32
C ASP A 135 -36.05 -35.64 -3.79
N PRO A 136 -36.92 -34.86 -3.12
CA PRO A 136 -36.86 -34.66 -1.68
C PRO A 136 -37.03 -35.96 -0.88
N ASP A 137 -37.47 -37.07 -1.51
CA ASP A 137 -37.59 -38.40 -0.90
C ASP A 137 -36.43 -39.36 -1.26
N ALA A 138 -35.44 -38.92 -2.04
CA ALA A 138 -34.27 -39.74 -2.36
C ALA A 138 -33.39 -39.94 -1.12
N HIS A 139 -33.35 -41.17 -0.62
CA HIS A 139 -32.52 -41.53 0.53
C HIS A 139 -31.04 -41.59 0.10
N PRO A 140 -30.10 -41.04 0.89
CA PRO A 140 -28.68 -41.14 0.59
C PRO A 140 -28.28 -42.62 0.48
N SER A 141 -27.34 -42.91 -0.43
CA SER A 141 -26.85 -44.27 -0.63
C SER A 141 -26.46 -44.89 0.71
N SER A 142 -26.96 -46.10 0.98
CA SER A 142 -26.56 -46.85 2.19
C SER A 142 -25.10 -47.35 2.16
N TRP A 143 -24.36 -47.06 1.08
CA TRP A 143 -22.94 -47.36 0.94
C TRP A 143 -22.07 -46.19 1.38
N SER A 144 -21.02 -46.49 2.16
CA SER A 144 -19.97 -45.53 2.52
C SER A 144 -18.69 -45.78 1.72
N PHE A 145 -17.88 -44.74 1.51
CA PHE A 145 -16.59 -44.83 0.84
C PHE A 145 -15.47 -44.42 1.77
N ARG A 146 -14.43 -45.25 1.87
CA ARG A 146 -13.23 -44.97 2.67
C ARG A 146 -11.99 -45.19 1.80
N LEU A 147 -11.05 -44.25 1.86
CA LEU A 147 -9.76 -44.36 1.16
C LEU A 147 -8.65 -43.83 2.08
N ASP A 148 -7.65 -44.66 2.35
CA ASP A 148 -6.62 -44.35 3.36
C ASP A 148 -5.35 -43.76 2.74
N ASN A 149 -4.82 -44.28 1.63
CA ASN A 149 -3.58 -43.74 1.03
C ASN A 149 -3.72 -43.43 -0.46
N ILE A 150 -3.22 -42.27 -0.89
CA ILE A 150 -3.06 -41.90 -2.30
C ILE A 150 -1.57 -41.76 -2.58
N LEU A 151 -1.07 -42.61 -3.47
CA LEU A 151 0.33 -42.70 -3.87
C LEU A 151 0.47 -42.26 -5.33
N PHE A 152 1.52 -41.52 -5.67
CA PHE A 152 1.92 -41.29 -7.05
C PHE A 152 3.41 -41.02 -7.13
N ASP A 153 4.00 -41.26 -8.30
CA ASP A 153 5.43 -41.14 -8.57
C ASP A 153 5.85 -39.75 -9.06
N ARG A 154 5.11 -39.14 -10.01
CA ARG A 154 5.33 -37.77 -10.47
C ARG A 154 4.01 -37.22 -11.02
N GLY A 155 3.52 -36.12 -10.48
CA GLY A 155 2.34 -35.45 -11.00
C GLY A 155 2.70 -34.28 -11.93
N ARG A 156 1.84 -34.01 -12.91
CA ARG A 156 1.83 -32.77 -13.69
C ARG A 156 0.46 -32.13 -13.59
N ILE A 157 0.44 -30.83 -13.32
CA ILE A 157 -0.78 -30.02 -13.30
C ILE A 157 -0.55 -28.82 -14.22
N ALA A 158 -1.31 -28.71 -15.29
CA ALA A 158 -1.34 -27.54 -16.17
C ALA A 158 -2.59 -26.71 -15.85
N ILE A 159 -2.43 -25.41 -15.62
CA ILE A 159 -3.50 -24.47 -15.30
C ILE A 159 -3.59 -23.45 -16.44
N ASP A 160 -4.74 -23.38 -17.11
CA ASP A 160 -5.11 -22.30 -18.03
C ASP A 160 -6.33 -21.57 -17.47
N ASP A 161 -6.10 -20.41 -16.88
CA ASP A 161 -7.13 -19.61 -16.24
C ASP A 161 -7.21 -18.21 -16.87
N LYS A 162 -8.27 -17.99 -17.67
CA LYS A 162 -8.53 -16.72 -18.33
C LYS A 162 -8.98 -15.62 -17.37
N VAL A 163 -9.52 -15.97 -16.21
CA VAL A 163 -10.00 -15.00 -15.22
C VAL A 163 -8.82 -14.38 -14.48
N SER A 164 -7.92 -15.21 -13.95
CA SER A 164 -6.70 -14.74 -13.26
C SER A 164 -5.52 -14.47 -14.20
N LYS A 165 -5.69 -14.71 -15.51
CA LYS A 165 -4.64 -14.62 -16.55
C LYS A 165 -3.40 -15.46 -16.20
N ALA A 166 -3.64 -16.68 -15.71
CA ALA A 166 -2.60 -17.64 -15.35
C ALA A 166 -2.48 -18.74 -16.42
N ASP A 167 -1.24 -19.01 -16.84
CA ASP A 167 -0.87 -20.14 -17.69
C ASP A 167 0.35 -20.80 -17.04
N VAL A 168 0.11 -21.80 -16.19
CA VAL A 168 1.10 -22.34 -15.25
C VAL A 168 1.16 -23.85 -15.31
N GLU A 169 2.37 -24.39 -15.44
CA GLU A 169 2.66 -25.80 -15.25
C GLU A 169 3.31 -26.03 -13.88
N ILE A 170 2.76 -26.98 -13.13
CA ILE A 170 3.25 -27.42 -11.82
C ILE A 170 3.64 -28.90 -11.94
N LEU A 171 4.90 -29.19 -11.65
CA LEU A 171 5.42 -30.55 -11.48
C LEU A 171 5.45 -30.90 -10.00
N VAL A 172 4.96 -32.08 -9.66
CA VAL A 172 4.87 -32.60 -8.29
C VAL A 172 5.72 -33.87 -8.20
N ASP A 173 6.82 -33.82 -7.46
CA ASP A 173 7.72 -34.96 -7.27
C ASP A 173 7.74 -35.37 -5.78
N PRO A 174 7.75 -36.67 -5.44
CA PRO A 174 7.96 -37.14 -4.09
C PRO A 174 9.38 -36.79 -3.63
N LEU A 175 9.52 -36.39 -2.36
CA LEU A 175 10.82 -36.06 -1.76
C LEU A 175 11.66 -37.32 -1.43
N GLY A 176 11.06 -38.51 -1.58
CA GLY A 176 11.65 -39.79 -1.17
C GLY A 176 11.49 -40.00 0.34
N LYS A 177 12.26 -39.26 1.16
CA LYS A 177 12.09 -39.26 2.61
C LYS A 177 11.22 -38.08 3.04
N PRO A 178 10.17 -38.29 3.86
CA PRO A 178 9.42 -37.19 4.44
C PRO A 178 10.35 -36.22 5.18
N LEU A 179 10.13 -34.92 5.00
CA LEU A 179 10.87 -33.87 5.70
C LEU A 179 10.01 -33.31 6.85
N PRO A 180 10.47 -33.41 8.11
CA PRO A 180 9.74 -32.86 9.24
C PRO A 180 9.47 -31.37 9.12
N PHE A 181 8.28 -30.92 9.55
CA PHE A 181 7.89 -29.52 9.51
C PHE A 181 8.88 -28.60 10.26
N SER A 182 9.39 -29.06 11.41
CA SER A 182 10.33 -28.33 12.26
C SER A 182 11.71 -28.13 11.62
N GLU A 183 12.16 -29.04 10.75
CA GLU A 183 13.43 -28.90 10.02
C GLU A 183 13.35 -27.81 8.94
N VAL A 184 12.17 -27.63 8.33
CA VAL A 184 11.95 -26.60 7.30
C VAL A 184 11.71 -25.22 7.92
N THR A 185 11.00 -25.17 9.05
CA THR A 185 10.61 -23.91 9.72
C THR A 185 11.66 -23.40 10.71
N GLY A 186 12.54 -24.26 11.21
CA GLY A 186 13.51 -23.91 12.26
C GLY A 186 12.89 -23.77 13.65
N THR A 187 11.60 -24.06 13.81
CA THR A 187 10.88 -23.99 15.09
C THR A 187 11.25 -25.20 15.94
N LYS A 188 12.06 -25.00 16.99
CA LYS A 188 12.28 -26.04 18.01
C LYS A 188 10.95 -26.33 18.69
N ALA A 189 10.46 -27.56 18.58
CA ALA A 189 9.17 -28.01 19.10
C ALA A 189 8.95 -27.56 20.56
N LYS A 190 8.16 -26.50 20.75
CA LYS A 190 7.59 -26.09 22.03
C LYS A 190 6.09 -25.94 21.82
N GLY A 191 5.35 -27.02 22.10
CA GLY A 191 3.88 -27.07 22.03
C GLY A 191 3.31 -27.05 20.61
N ASP A 192 2.29 -27.87 20.36
CA ASP A 192 1.47 -28.01 19.15
C ASP A 192 2.12 -28.35 17.80
N ALA A 193 3.42 -28.13 17.59
CA ALA A 193 4.12 -28.54 16.35
C ALA A 193 4.22 -30.08 16.15
N ALA A 194 3.86 -30.88 17.16
CA ALA A 194 3.90 -32.35 17.10
C ALA A 194 2.71 -32.97 16.34
N SER A 195 1.69 -32.19 15.96
CA SER A 195 0.52 -32.65 15.20
C SER A 195 0.54 -32.25 13.72
N VAL A 196 1.53 -31.47 13.27
CA VAL A 196 1.64 -31.06 11.87
C VAL A 196 2.24 -32.20 11.06
N GLY A 197 1.66 -32.50 9.89
CA GLY A 197 2.19 -33.54 9.01
C GLY A 197 3.59 -33.22 8.47
N ASP A 198 4.28 -34.23 7.96
CA ASP A 198 5.56 -34.05 7.26
C ASP A 198 5.35 -33.54 5.83
N TYR A 199 6.34 -32.84 5.28
CA TYR A 199 6.41 -32.57 3.85
C TYR A 199 6.76 -33.85 3.09
N VAL A 200 5.93 -34.20 2.11
CA VAL A 200 6.09 -35.45 1.33
C VAL A 200 6.40 -35.16 -0.14
N PHE A 201 5.88 -34.05 -0.67
CA PHE A 201 6.03 -33.69 -2.08
C PHE A 201 6.76 -32.36 -2.25
N GLY A 202 7.63 -32.30 -3.26
CA GLY A 202 8.21 -31.09 -3.80
C GLY A 202 7.42 -30.61 -5.03
N LEU A 203 7.35 -29.30 -5.19
CA LEU A 203 6.65 -28.63 -6.29
C LEU A 203 7.65 -27.80 -7.09
N THR A 204 7.53 -27.81 -8.41
CA THR A 204 8.18 -26.84 -9.30
C THR A 204 7.14 -26.22 -10.22
N ALA A 205 7.01 -24.90 -10.19
CA ALA A 205 6.07 -24.17 -11.03
C ALA A 205 6.81 -23.32 -12.07
N LYS A 206 6.32 -23.31 -13.32
CA LYS A 206 6.80 -22.45 -14.40
C LYS A 206 5.62 -22.02 -15.28
N GLY A 207 5.69 -20.83 -15.84
CA GLY A 207 4.66 -20.37 -16.77
C GLY A 207 4.57 -18.86 -16.83
N ARG A 208 3.35 -18.33 -16.87
CA ARG A 208 3.05 -16.90 -16.88
C ARG A 208 1.86 -16.58 -15.97
N TYR A 209 1.92 -15.42 -15.34
CA TYR A 209 0.82 -14.85 -14.56
C TYR A 209 0.70 -13.37 -14.86
N ASN A 210 -0.50 -12.88 -15.20
CA ASN A 210 -0.72 -11.51 -15.66
C ASN A 210 0.26 -11.08 -16.77
N GLY A 211 0.59 -12.01 -17.67
CA GLY A 211 1.54 -11.79 -18.76
C GLY A 211 3.02 -11.73 -18.34
N GLN A 212 3.36 -11.79 -17.05
CA GLN A 212 4.75 -11.85 -16.58
C GLN A 212 5.23 -13.31 -16.45
N PRO A 213 6.51 -13.61 -16.71
CA PRO A 213 7.08 -14.94 -16.47
C PRO A 213 6.97 -15.31 -14.98
N LEU A 214 6.41 -16.48 -14.71
CA LEU A 214 6.27 -17.05 -13.38
C LEU A 214 7.20 -18.24 -13.21
N SER A 215 7.90 -18.29 -12.08
CA SER A 215 8.68 -19.46 -11.67
C SER A 215 8.68 -19.61 -10.16
N GLY A 216 8.74 -20.85 -9.66
CA GLY A 216 8.89 -21.07 -8.24
C GLY A 216 9.04 -22.52 -7.86
N LYS A 217 9.26 -22.73 -6.57
CA LYS A 217 9.39 -24.06 -5.96
C LYS A 217 8.63 -24.08 -4.65
N GLY A 218 8.20 -25.27 -4.24
CA GLY A 218 7.51 -25.44 -2.97
C GLY A 218 7.59 -26.86 -2.45
N LYS A 219 6.98 -27.06 -1.29
CA LYS A 219 6.79 -28.36 -0.66
C LYS A 219 5.41 -28.40 -0.01
N ILE A 220 4.78 -29.56 -0.03
CA ILE A 220 3.47 -29.78 0.57
C ILE A 220 3.42 -31.10 1.32
N GLY A 221 2.45 -31.22 2.23
CA GLY A 221 2.19 -32.44 2.99
C GLY A 221 1.70 -33.61 2.14
N GLY A 222 1.66 -34.79 2.76
CA GLY A 222 1.09 -35.99 2.15
C GLY A 222 -0.43 -35.88 1.93
N MET A 223 -0.95 -36.60 0.92
CA MET A 223 -2.37 -36.53 0.53
C MET A 223 -3.35 -36.98 1.62
N LEU A 224 -2.90 -37.82 2.58
CA LEU A 224 -3.74 -38.24 3.72
C LEU A 224 -4.05 -37.07 4.66
N ALA A 225 -3.09 -36.15 4.87
CA ALA A 225 -3.30 -34.98 5.71
C ALA A 225 -4.35 -34.00 5.11
N LEU A 226 -4.66 -34.08 3.82
CA LEU A 226 -5.76 -33.32 3.22
C LEU A 226 -7.13 -33.76 3.73
N ARG A 227 -7.29 -35.03 4.12
CA ARG A 227 -8.60 -35.60 4.50
C ARG A 227 -8.80 -35.73 6.01
N SER A 228 -7.75 -35.53 6.81
CA SER A 228 -7.83 -35.65 8.26
C SER A 228 -8.41 -34.37 8.87
N GLU A 229 -9.61 -34.46 9.44
CA GLU A 229 -10.15 -33.41 10.29
C GLU A 229 -9.21 -33.21 11.49
N GLY A 230 -8.60 -32.02 11.62
CA GLY A 230 -7.76 -31.64 12.76
C GLY A 230 -6.24 -31.78 12.60
N THR A 231 -5.73 -32.29 11.47
CA THR A 231 -4.27 -32.32 11.20
C THR A 231 -3.89 -31.14 10.30
N PRO A 232 -3.09 -30.15 10.76
CA PRO A 232 -2.67 -29.05 9.92
C PRO A 232 -1.82 -29.52 8.73
N PHE A 233 -2.17 -29.06 7.53
CA PHE A 233 -1.50 -29.44 6.29
C PHE A 233 -0.29 -28.54 6.03
N PRO A 234 0.94 -29.06 6.04
CA PRO A 234 2.14 -28.24 5.89
C PRO A 234 2.30 -27.75 4.44
N VAL A 235 2.58 -26.46 4.29
CA VAL A 235 2.82 -25.81 3.00
C VAL A 235 4.06 -24.93 3.06
N GLN A 236 4.79 -24.88 1.97
CA GLN A 236 5.96 -24.03 1.80
C GLN A 236 6.10 -23.68 0.33
N ALA A 237 6.33 -22.41 0.01
CA ALA A 237 6.62 -22.03 -1.36
C ALA A 237 7.45 -20.75 -1.48
N ASP A 238 8.11 -20.58 -2.62
CA ASP A 238 8.80 -19.37 -3.06
C ASP A 238 8.55 -19.21 -4.56
N PHE A 239 7.72 -18.23 -4.91
CA PHE A 239 7.32 -17.92 -6.27
C PHE A 239 7.77 -16.51 -6.65
N ARG A 240 8.14 -16.33 -7.91
CA ARG A 240 8.47 -15.05 -8.53
C ARG A 240 7.66 -14.87 -9.80
N SER A 241 7.08 -13.68 -9.97
CA SER A 241 6.41 -13.24 -11.18
C SER A 241 6.82 -11.80 -11.47
N GLY A 242 7.63 -11.59 -12.52
CA GLY A 242 8.29 -10.28 -12.72
C GLY A 242 9.17 -9.90 -11.53
N ASN A 243 8.97 -8.70 -10.98
CA ASN A 243 9.67 -8.24 -9.76
C ASN A 243 8.97 -8.64 -8.45
N THR A 244 7.77 -9.24 -8.55
CA THR A 244 7.02 -9.69 -7.39
C THR A 244 7.54 -11.03 -6.91
N ARG A 245 7.84 -11.14 -5.61
CA ARG A 245 8.21 -12.39 -4.95
C ARG A 245 7.28 -12.63 -3.77
N VAL A 246 6.71 -13.84 -3.73
CA VAL A 246 5.91 -14.31 -2.60
C VAL A 246 6.55 -15.59 -2.09
N ALA A 247 6.97 -15.58 -0.83
CA ALA A 247 7.49 -16.77 -0.17
C ALA A 247 6.78 -16.97 1.16
N PHE A 248 6.35 -18.20 1.42
CA PHE A 248 5.67 -18.53 2.66
C PHE A 248 6.03 -19.92 3.16
N VAL A 249 5.89 -20.12 4.46
CA VAL A 249 5.98 -21.42 5.12
C VAL A 249 4.99 -21.45 6.28
N GLY A 250 4.29 -22.57 6.44
CA GLY A 250 3.33 -22.72 7.53
C GLY A 250 2.33 -23.83 7.24
N THR A 251 1.09 -23.65 7.69
CA THR A 251 0.06 -24.68 7.64
C THR A 251 -1.29 -24.17 7.14
N VAL A 252 -2.05 -25.06 6.51
CA VAL A 252 -3.46 -24.87 6.18
C VAL A 252 -4.29 -25.76 7.09
N ASN A 253 -5.27 -25.16 7.77
CA ASN A 253 -6.20 -25.89 8.62
C ASN A 253 -7.43 -26.27 7.79
N ASP A 254 -7.85 -27.54 7.90
CA ASP A 254 -8.99 -28.09 7.15
C ASP A 254 -8.96 -27.73 5.65
N PRO A 255 -7.97 -28.24 4.89
CA PRO A 255 -7.73 -27.81 3.52
C PRO A 255 -8.88 -28.13 2.55
N MET A 256 -9.74 -29.11 2.87
CA MET A 256 -10.90 -29.45 2.04
C MET A 256 -12.02 -28.40 2.15
N ASN A 257 -12.15 -27.76 3.32
CA ASN A 257 -13.11 -26.68 3.54
C ASN A 257 -12.47 -25.28 3.58
N MET A 258 -11.15 -25.19 3.36
CA MET A 258 -10.35 -23.97 3.52
C MET A 258 -10.54 -23.30 4.90
N GLY A 259 -10.51 -24.06 5.99
CA GLY A 259 -10.84 -23.55 7.34
C GLY A 259 -9.94 -22.41 7.85
N GLY A 260 -8.72 -22.27 7.31
CA GLY A 260 -7.84 -21.14 7.57
C GLY A 260 -6.37 -21.42 7.26
N VAL A 261 -5.52 -20.40 7.39
CA VAL A 261 -4.07 -20.54 7.22
C VAL A 261 -3.31 -19.88 8.35
N ASP A 262 -2.12 -20.41 8.65
CA ASP A 262 -1.14 -19.85 9.58
C ASP A 262 0.22 -19.92 8.88
N LEU A 263 0.74 -18.78 8.43
CA LEU A 263 1.89 -18.69 7.53
C LEU A 263 2.87 -17.62 7.99
N GLN A 264 4.16 -17.93 8.01
CA GLN A 264 5.18 -16.90 7.88
C GLN A 264 5.23 -16.47 6.42
N LEU A 265 4.89 -15.21 6.14
CA LEU A 265 4.77 -14.65 4.79
C LEU A 265 5.81 -13.55 4.55
N LYS A 266 6.60 -13.76 3.49
CA LYS A 266 7.49 -12.77 2.89
C LYS A 266 6.94 -12.31 1.56
N PHE A 267 6.82 -11.00 1.40
CA PHE A 267 6.30 -10.39 0.19
C PHE A 267 7.28 -9.30 -0.27
N ALA A 268 7.63 -9.26 -1.55
CA ALA A 268 8.34 -8.13 -2.14
C ALA A 268 7.78 -7.79 -3.53
N GLY A 269 7.84 -6.52 -3.92
CA GLY A 269 7.36 -6.02 -5.21
C GLY A 269 7.79 -4.58 -5.50
N ASP A 270 7.45 -4.08 -6.68
CA ASP A 270 7.84 -2.73 -7.12
C ASP A 270 6.98 -1.61 -6.50
N SER A 271 5.73 -1.89 -6.15
CA SER A 271 4.79 -0.95 -5.50
C SER A 271 3.72 -1.71 -4.73
N LEU A 272 3.30 -1.21 -3.56
CA LEU A 272 2.14 -1.76 -2.84
C LEU A 272 0.85 -1.67 -3.67
N GLY A 273 0.73 -0.66 -4.55
CA GLY A 273 -0.44 -0.49 -5.41
C GLY A 273 -0.68 -1.65 -6.38
N GLU A 274 0.37 -2.37 -6.78
CA GLU A 274 0.27 -3.55 -7.66
C GLU A 274 -0.28 -4.79 -6.94
N LEU A 275 -0.39 -4.76 -5.61
CA LEU A 275 -0.94 -5.87 -4.83
C LEU A 275 -2.43 -6.09 -5.08
N TYR A 276 -3.16 -5.05 -5.51
CA TYR A 276 -4.61 -5.13 -5.69
C TYR A 276 -5.01 -6.27 -6.63
N ASP A 277 -4.30 -6.44 -7.75
CA ASP A 277 -4.61 -7.50 -8.74
C ASP A 277 -4.35 -8.92 -8.21
N LEU A 278 -3.51 -9.05 -7.17
CA LEU A 278 -3.17 -10.33 -6.55
C LEU A 278 -4.02 -10.64 -5.31
N THR A 279 -4.28 -9.64 -4.46
CA THR A 279 -4.86 -9.83 -3.12
C THR A 279 -6.25 -9.22 -2.97
N GLY A 280 -6.66 -8.35 -3.89
CA GLY A 280 -7.87 -7.53 -3.79
C GLY A 280 -7.78 -6.39 -2.77
N VAL A 281 -6.63 -6.20 -2.09
CA VAL A 281 -6.43 -5.14 -1.10
C VAL A 281 -5.95 -3.88 -1.81
N LEU A 282 -6.71 -2.79 -1.70
CA LEU A 282 -6.32 -1.51 -2.27
C LEU A 282 -5.29 -0.81 -1.38
N LEU A 283 -4.08 -0.66 -1.89
CA LEU A 283 -2.98 0.03 -1.24
C LEU A 283 -2.45 1.16 -2.13
N PRO A 284 -1.81 2.19 -1.57
CA PRO A 284 -1.31 3.31 -2.36
C PRO A 284 -0.07 2.92 -3.17
N ASP A 285 0.25 3.72 -4.19
CA ASP A 285 1.51 3.61 -4.90
C ASP A 285 2.69 3.94 -3.98
N THR A 286 3.73 3.11 -4.04
CA THR A 286 4.95 3.28 -3.25
C THR A 286 6.20 3.00 -4.09
N PRO A 287 7.39 3.39 -3.60
CA PRO A 287 8.63 2.75 -4.04
C PRO A 287 8.62 1.22 -3.78
N PRO A 288 9.63 0.48 -4.27
CA PRO A 288 9.75 -0.95 -4.02
C PRO A 288 9.68 -1.28 -2.54
N PHE A 289 8.99 -2.36 -2.22
CA PHE A 289 8.74 -2.78 -0.85
C PHE A 289 9.15 -4.24 -0.62
N GLU A 290 9.46 -4.54 0.62
CA GLU A 290 9.62 -5.91 1.11
C GLU A 290 9.07 -6.01 2.53
N THR A 291 8.34 -7.09 2.85
CA THR A 291 7.83 -7.37 4.19
C THR A 291 8.02 -8.84 4.55
N ASP A 292 8.10 -9.10 5.85
CA ASP A 292 8.20 -10.42 6.47
C ASP A 292 7.36 -10.40 7.74
N GLY A 293 6.34 -11.24 7.84
CA GLY A 293 5.40 -11.21 8.97
C GLY A 293 4.55 -12.47 9.06
N HIS A 294 3.76 -12.57 10.12
CA HIS A 294 2.94 -13.74 10.40
C HIS A 294 1.50 -13.52 9.95
N LEU A 295 1.06 -14.24 8.91
CA LEU A 295 -0.29 -14.19 8.38
C LEU A 295 -1.14 -15.32 8.99
N VAL A 296 -2.17 -14.95 9.73
CA VAL A 296 -3.23 -15.86 10.16
C VAL A 296 -4.52 -15.48 9.46
N ALA A 297 -5.12 -16.39 8.70
CA ALA A 297 -6.40 -16.14 8.06
C ALA A 297 -7.47 -17.14 8.47
N LYS A 298 -8.68 -16.64 8.68
CA LYS A 298 -9.90 -17.44 8.77
C LYS A 298 -10.72 -17.17 7.52
N ILE A 299 -10.88 -18.19 6.70
CA ILE A 299 -11.58 -18.06 5.43
C ILE A 299 -13.00 -18.58 5.63
N ASP A 300 -13.97 -17.73 5.33
CA ASP A 300 -15.38 -18.06 5.30
C ASP A 300 -15.95 -17.39 4.04
N THR A 301 -16.32 -18.21 3.07
CA THR A 301 -16.82 -17.77 1.76
C THR A 301 -18.28 -17.33 1.80
N GLU A 302 -19.03 -17.70 2.83
CA GLU A 302 -20.44 -17.34 2.99
C GLU A 302 -20.62 -16.04 3.78
N LYS A 303 -19.75 -15.79 4.77
CA LYS A 303 -19.79 -14.61 5.63
C LYS A 303 -18.68 -13.61 5.28
N SER A 304 -17.60 -13.64 6.04
CA SER A 304 -16.49 -12.69 6.00
C SER A 304 -15.22 -13.44 6.33
N SER A 305 -14.21 -13.29 5.46
CA SER A 305 -12.87 -13.80 5.71
C SER A 305 -12.05 -12.73 6.42
N VAL A 306 -11.26 -13.14 7.40
CA VAL A 306 -10.42 -12.24 8.21
C VAL A 306 -8.97 -12.66 8.04
N PHE A 307 -8.09 -11.71 7.71
CA PHE A 307 -6.66 -11.89 7.47
C PHE A 307 -5.89 -10.99 8.44
N ASP A 308 -5.23 -11.57 9.43
CA ASP A 308 -4.37 -10.88 10.37
C ASP A 308 -2.90 -11.02 9.93
N TYR A 309 -2.27 -9.94 9.50
CA TYR A 309 -0.84 -9.87 9.23
C TYR A 309 -0.13 -9.22 10.41
N ARG A 310 0.45 -10.06 11.27
CA ARG A 310 0.96 -9.72 12.60
C ARG A 310 2.47 -9.54 12.61
N ASP A 311 2.91 -8.62 13.46
CA ASP A 311 4.31 -8.36 13.78
C ASP A 311 5.23 -8.28 12.54
N PHE A 312 4.70 -7.73 11.45
CA PHE A 312 5.46 -7.68 10.22
C PHE A 312 6.59 -6.67 10.35
N ASN A 313 7.71 -6.98 9.71
CA ASN A 313 8.85 -6.11 9.56
C ASN A 313 9.19 -6.00 8.08
N GLY A 314 9.58 -4.82 7.63
CA GLY A 314 9.79 -4.58 6.21
C GLY A 314 10.39 -3.23 5.91
N ARG A 315 10.40 -2.91 4.62
CA ARG A 315 10.85 -1.62 4.08
C ARG A 315 9.96 -1.19 2.92
N ILE A 316 9.83 0.11 2.77
CA ILE A 316 9.27 0.77 1.58
C ILE A 316 10.29 1.81 1.14
N GLY A 317 10.88 1.62 -0.04
CA GLY A 317 12.05 2.37 -0.45
C GLY A 317 13.21 2.15 0.53
N ASP A 318 13.68 3.22 1.16
CA ASP A 318 14.72 3.12 2.19
C ASP A 318 14.14 3.38 3.60
N SER A 319 12.82 3.47 3.75
CA SER A 319 12.14 3.62 5.04
C SER A 319 11.80 2.25 5.62
N ASP A 320 12.07 2.01 6.91
CA ASP A 320 11.58 0.79 7.56
C ASP A 320 10.07 0.91 7.85
N ILE A 321 9.40 -0.23 7.87
CA ILE A 321 7.98 -0.31 8.23
C ILE A 321 7.73 -1.57 9.06
N HIS A 322 6.90 -1.44 10.07
CA HIS A 322 6.55 -2.52 10.98
C HIS A 322 5.13 -2.33 11.52
N GLY A 323 4.49 -3.39 11.97
CA GLY A 323 3.16 -3.27 12.55
C GLY A 323 2.32 -4.53 12.49
N THR A 324 1.03 -4.33 12.67
CA THR A 324 0.00 -5.37 12.52
C THR A 324 -1.19 -4.78 11.78
N LEU A 325 -1.68 -5.50 10.77
CA LEU A 325 -2.83 -5.12 9.96
C LEU A 325 -3.83 -6.27 9.91
N THR A 326 -5.10 -5.95 10.04
CA THR A 326 -6.22 -6.88 9.85
C THR A 326 -7.02 -6.43 8.64
N TYR A 327 -7.20 -7.35 7.68
CA TYR A 327 -8.06 -7.16 6.53
C TYR A 327 -9.29 -8.07 6.66
N THR A 328 -10.47 -7.47 6.66
CA THR A 328 -11.75 -8.19 6.75
C THR A 328 -12.52 -8.01 5.45
N THR A 329 -12.85 -9.12 4.78
CA THR A 329 -13.72 -9.10 3.60
C THR A 329 -15.18 -8.94 4.04
N GLY A 330 -16.00 -8.27 3.22
CA GLY A 330 -17.40 -8.07 3.55
C GLY A 330 -18.11 -7.13 2.58
N LYS A 331 -19.44 -7.08 2.71
CA LYS A 331 -20.30 -6.13 1.99
C LYS A 331 -20.71 -4.99 2.93
N PRO A 332 -20.88 -3.75 2.43
CA PRO A 332 -20.71 -3.34 1.03
C PRO A 332 -19.24 -3.25 0.59
N ARG A 333 -18.30 -3.11 1.53
CA ARG A 333 -16.87 -2.98 1.26
C ARG A 333 -16.05 -3.76 2.30
N PRO A 334 -14.87 -4.27 1.92
CA PRO A 334 -13.89 -4.76 2.87
C PRO A 334 -13.33 -3.62 3.75
N LYS A 335 -12.70 -3.98 4.87
CA LYS A 335 -12.06 -3.05 5.80
C LYS A 335 -10.61 -3.45 6.08
N LEU A 336 -9.69 -2.50 6.02
CA LEU A 336 -8.31 -2.63 6.50
C LEU A 336 -8.12 -1.82 7.78
N GLU A 337 -7.61 -2.43 8.84
CA GLU A 337 -7.37 -1.74 10.12
C GLU A 337 -6.07 -2.17 10.81
N GLY A 338 -5.49 -1.28 11.61
CA GLY A 338 -4.32 -1.63 12.42
C GLY A 338 -3.37 -0.49 12.75
N ASP A 339 -2.22 -0.86 13.29
CA ASP A 339 -1.16 0.07 13.71
C ASP A 339 0.11 -0.22 12.92
N VAL A 340 0.66 0.83 12.32
CA VAL A 340 1.87 0.78 11.49
C VAL A 340 2.85 1.83 11.98
N GLU A 341 4.12 1.47 12.07
CA GLU A 341 5.17 2.37 12.51
C GLU A 341 6.40 2.27 11.60
N SER A 342 7.17 3.36 11.54
CA SER A 342 8.47 3.46 10.91
C SER A 342 9.42 4.12 11.89
N ARG A 343 10.55 3.48 12.21
CA ARG A 343 11.55 4.06 13.13
C ARG A 343 12.38 5.13 12.42
N GLN A 344 12.65 4.90 11.13
CA GLN A 344 13.36 5.76 10.19
C GLN A 344 12.50 5.89 8.93
N LEU A 345 11.86 7.05 8.82
CA LEU A 345 10.97 7.40 7.74
C LEU A 345 11.63 8.44 6.84
N ARG A 346 11.80 8.13 5.56
CA ARG A 346 12.30 9.12 4.60
C ARG A 346 11.13 9.82 3.93
N LEU A 347 11.15 11.14 3.94
CA LEU A 347 10.08 11.93 3.33
C LEU A 347 9.96 11.68 1.81
N ALA A 348 11.08 11.36 1.16
CA ALA A 348 11.11 11.01 -0.27
C ALA A 348 10.28 9.76 -0.59
N ASP A 349 10.20 8.80 0.35
CA ASP A 349 9.45 7.55 0.14
C ASP A 349 7.93 7.76 0.35
N LEU A 350 7.53 8.81 1.07
CA LEU A 350 6.13 9.27 1.20
C LEU A 350 5.66 10.13 0.02
N GLY A 351 6.59 10.62 -0.81
CA GLY A 351 6.30 11.52 -1.92
C GLY A 351 5.12 11.05 -2.78
N PRO A 352 5.09 9.79 -3.26
CA PRO A 352 4.00 9.28 -4.08
C PRO A 352 2.62 9.40 -3.43
N LEU A 353 2.52 9.35 -2.10
CA LEU A 353 1.26 9.46 -1.36
C LEU A 353 0.66 10.88 -1.41
N ILE A 354 1.50 11.90 -1.60
CA ILE A 354 1.11 13.31 -1.65
C ILE A 354 1.31 13.93 -3.04
N GLY A 355 1.52 13.09 -4.07
CA GLY A 355 1.68 13.56 -5.45
C GLY A 355 3.03 14.20 -5.75
N VAL A 356 4.08 13.78 -5.06
CA VAL A 356 5.46 14.21 -5.28
C VAL A 356 6.27 13.03 -5.80
N ASP A 357 6.98 13.20 -6.91
CA ASP A 357 7.89 12.17 -7.42
C ASP A 357 9.01 11.90 -6.39
N SER A 358 9.18 10.63 -6.01
CA SER A 358 10.25 10.19 -5.10
C SER A 358 11.64 10.28 -5.73
N GLY A 359 11.75 10.53 -7.05
CA GLY A 359 12.99 10.54 -7.81
C GLY A 359 13.64 9.15 -7.94
N LYS A 360 13.10 8.15 -7.25
CA LYS A 360 13.48 6.74 -7.31
C LYS A 360 12.42 5.96 -8.07
N GLY A 361 12.28 6.30 -9.35
CA GLY A 361 11.52 5.57 -10.37
C GLY A 361 10.42 4.66 -9.83
N THR A 362 9.28 5.24 -9.42
CA THR A 362 8.03 4.47 -9.34
C THR A 362 7.73 3.98 -10.76
N ARG A 363 8.19 2.77 -11.08
CA ARG A 363 8.04 2.13 -12.40
C ARG A 363 6.65 1.51 -12.57
N SER A 364 5.61 2.13 -12.05
CA SER A 364 4.24 1.74 -12.35
C SER A 364 4.00 2.01 -13.84
N LYS A 365 3.99 0.96 -14.66
CA LYS A 365 4.01 1.05 -16.13
C LYS A 365 2.76 1.66 -16.78
N GLU A 366 1.72 2.00 -16.02
CA GLU A 366 0.41 2.33 -16.60
C GLU A 366 -0.25 3.63 -16.11
N VAL A 367 0.29 4.34 -15.11
CA VAL A 367 -0.29 5.63 -14.70
C VAL A 367 0.43 6.76 -15.42
N LYS A 368 -0.25 7.41 -16.37
CA LYS A 368 0.12 8.74 -16.85
C LYS A 368 0.03 9.70 -15.65
N LYS A 369 1.08 9.76 -14.82
CA LYS A 369 1.18 10.76 -13.76
C LYS A 369 1.14 12.14 -14.40
N ASP A 370 0.32 13.03 -13.83
CA ASP A 370 0.18 14.39 -14.32
C ASP A 370 1.53 15.10 -14.11
N VAL A 371 2.24 15.37 -15.21
CA VAL A 371 3.59 15.94 -15.14
C VAL A 371 3.56 17.26 -14.36
N GLN A 372 4.27 17.31 -13.24
CA GLN A 372 4.40 18.52 -12.42
C GLN A 372 4.83 19.70 -13.32
N PRO A 373 4.01 20.76 -13.44
CA PRO A 373 4.31 21.86 -14.37
C PRO A 373 5.63 22.55 -14.05
N ALA A 374 6.41 22.85 -15.09
CA ALA A 374 7.66 23.59 -14.94
C ALA A 374 7.39 24.96 -14.28
N GLY A 375 8.13 25.28 -13.22
CA GLY A 375 7.99 26.55 -12.50
C GLY A 375 7.01 26.55 -11.33
N LYS A 376 6.27 25.46 -11.12
CA LYS A 376 5.31 25.29 -10.01
C LYS A 376 5.86 24.39 -8.90
N VAL A 377 5.48 24.68 -7.65
CA VAL A 377 5.88 23.99 -6.42
C VAL A 377 4.73 23.23 -5.75
N LEU A 378 3.47 23.61 -5.98
CA LEU A 378 2.34 22.87 -5.41
C LEU A 378 2.11 21.57 -6.21
N PRO A 379 1.86 20.41 -5.56
CA PRO A 379 1.64 19.13 -6.26
C PRO A 379 0.41 19.15 -7.19
N TYR A 380 0.60 18.77 -8.45
CA TYR A 380 -0.48 18.64 -9.46
C TYR A 380 -1.01 17.22 -9.63
N ASP A 381 -0.27 16.22 -9.19
CA ASP A 381 -0.69 14.82 -9.21
C ASP A 381 -2.07 14.68 -8.54
N ARG A 382 -2.97 13.99 -9.25
CA ARG A 382 -4.36 13.87 -8.85
C ARG A 382 -4.57 12.71 -7.90
N PHE A 383 -5.40 12.94 -6.88
CA PHE A 383 -5.97 11.88 -6.06
C PHE A 383 -6.96 11.05 -6.88
N GLU A 384 -6.77 9.73 -6.90
CA GLU A 384 -7.66 8.77 -7.56
C GLU A 384 -8.87 8.44 -6.68
N THR A 385 -9.70 9.45 -6.40
CA THR A 385 -10.84 9.33 -5.47
C THR A 385 -11.87 8.28 -5.88
N ASP A 386 -11.93 7.91 -7.16
CA ASP A 386 -12.78 6.82 -7.66
C ASP A 386 -12.42 5.45 -7.05
N LYS A 387 -11.16 5.26 -6.62
CA LYS A 387 -10.74 4.03 -5.94
C LYS A 387 -11.07 4.03 -4.44
N TRP A 388 -11.38 5.18 -3.86
CA TRP A 388 -11.61 5.30 -2.42
C TRP A 388 -12.93 4.65 -1.95
N ASP A 389 -13.83 4.35 -2.87
CA ASP A 389 -15.08 3.64 -2.59
C ASP A 389 -14.94 2.10 -2.64
N VAL A 390 -13.74 1.58 -2.92
CA VAL A 390 -13.48 0.13 -3.03
C VAL A 390 -13.30 -0.52 -1.65
N MET A 391 -12.80 0.21 -0.66
CA MET A 391 -12.45 -0.32 0.66
C MET A 391 -12.51 0.78 1.73
N ASP A 392 -12.91 0.41 2.96
CA ASP A 392 -12.78 1.27 4.13
C ASP A 392 -11.43 1.02 4.85
N ALA A 393 -10.85 2.04 5.50
CA ALA A 393 -9.59 1.93 6.23
C ALA A 393 -9.64 2.62 7.60
N ASP A 394 -8.98 2.02 8.59
CA ASP A 394 -8.83 2.54 9.95
C ASP A 394 -7.41 2.23 10.45
N VAL A 395 -6.44 3.05 10.01
CA VAL A 395 -5.01 2.78 10.21
C VAL A 395 -4.35 3.90 10.99
N ARG A 396 -3.64 3.55 12.05
CA ARG A 396 -2.80 4.49 12.80
C ARG A 396 -1.36 4.35 12.33
N PHE A 397 -0.76 5.47 11.95
CA PHE A 397 0.62 5.49 11.47
C PHE A 397 1.50 6.36 12.38
N LYS A 398 2.71 5.88 12.69
CA LYS A 398 3.74 6.63 13.42
C LYS A 398 5.08 6.58 12.70
N GLY A 399 5.69 7.72 12.43
CA GLY A 399 7.08 7.85 12.01
C GLY A 399 7.92 8.46 13.12
N GLY A 400 8.99 7.80 13.55
CA GLY A 400 9.91 8.30 14.58
C GLY A 400 10.91 9.32 14.03
N LYS A 401 12.08 8.85 13.63
CA LYS A 401 13.12 9.67 13.01
C LYS A 401 12.74 9.91 11.55
N ILE A 402 12.55 11.18 11.18
CA ILE A 402 12.26 11.54 9.79
C ILE A 402 13.54 12.02 9.12
N GLU A 403 13.94 11.32 8.08
CA GLU A 403 15.00 11.76 7.19
C GLU A 403 14.40 12.62 6.10
N HIS A 404 14.63 13.91 6.26
CA HIS A 404 14.32 14.93 5.29
C HIS A 404 15.62 15.37 4.61
N GLY A 405 15.53 15.78 3.35
CA GLY A 405 16.67 16.45 2.69
C GLY A 405 17.03 17.76 3.42
N SER A 406 17.93 18.54 2.83
CA SER A 406 18.40 19.82 3.40
C SER A 406 17.34 20.93 3.49
N THR A 407 16.08 20.67 3.14
CA THR A 407 15.09 21.70 2.85
C THR A 407 13.96 21.85 3.87
N LEU A 408 13.61 20.81 4.65
CA LEU A 408 12.44 20.85 5.54
C LEU A 408 12.74 20.15 6.87
N PRO A 409 12.92 20.87 7.99
CA PRO A 409 13.28 20.30 9.30
C PRO A 409 12.10 19.58 9.97
N ILE A 410 11.62 18.49 9.38
CA ILE A 410 10.47 17.72 9.85
C ILE A 410 10.95 16.58 10.76
N SER A 411 10.29 16.34 11.89
CA SER A 411 10.66 15.27 12.83
C SER A 411 9.43 14.71 13.53
N ASN A 412 9.37 13.40 13.76
CA ASN A 412 8.22 12.70 14.32
C ASN A 412 6.92 12.94 13.52
N LEU A 413 6.21 11.89 13.16
CA LEU A 413 4.91 11.99 12.50
C LEU A 413 3.95 11.01 13.15
N SER A 414 2.72 11.43 13.39
CA SER A 414 1.66 10.54 13.81
C SER A 414 0.38 10.95 13.12
N THR A 415 -0.36 9.98 12.58
CA THR A 415 -1.67 10.22 11.98
C THR A 415 -2.62 9.06 12.22
N HIS A 416 -3.90 9.36 12.29
CA HIS A 416 -4.97 8.37 12.21
C HIS A 416 -5.67 8.55 10.88
N ILE A 417 -5.51 7.57 10.00
CA ILE A 417 -6.07 7.49 8.66
C ILE A 417 -7.41 6.78 8.76
N LEU A 418 -8.48 7.51 8.52
CA LEU A 418 -9.84 6.99 8.48
C LEU A 418 -10.37 7.18 7.07
N LEU A 419 -10.65 6.09 6.37
CA LEU A 419 -11.34 6.09 5.09
C LEU A 419 -12.66 5.36 5.26
N LYS A 420 -13.79 6.04 5.05
CA LYS A 420 -15.10 5.42 5.19
C LYS A 420 -16.06 5.95 4.15
N ASN A 421 -16.61 5.07 3.31
CA ASN A 421 -17.49 5.50 2.20
C ASN A 421 -16.84 6.58 1.31
N ALA A 422 -15.58 6.40 0.90
CA ALA A 422 -14.78 7.38 0.17
C ALA A 422 -14.53 8.74 0.89
N ASP A 423 -14.87 8.85 2.18
CA ASP A 423 -14.54 9.99 3.06
C ASP A 423 -13.20 9.76 3.74
N LEU A 424 -12.15 10.51 3.36
CA LEU A 424 -10.82 10.39 3.94
C LEU A 424 -10.59 11.46 5.01
N ARG A 425 -10.17 11.03 6.20
CA ARG A 425 -9.77 11.89 7.31
C ARG A 425 -8.39 11.53 7.82
N LEU A 426 -7.59 12.56 8.10
CA LEU A 426 -6.33 12.47 8.82
C LEU A 426 -6.49 13.26 10.11
N GLN A 427 -6.78 12.58 11.22
CA GLN A 427 -7.23 13.23 12.44
C GLN A 427 -6.63 12.64 13.74
N PRO A 428 -5.65 13.30 14.37
CA PRO A 428 -4.85 14.41 13.84
C PRO A 428 -3.68 13.90 13.00
N LEU A 429 -3.30 14.63 11.95
CA LEU A 429 -1.95 14.57 11.38
C LEU A 429 -1.05 15.53 12.15
N LYS A 430 -0.14 14.98 12.95
CA LYS A 430 0.79 15.74 13.80
C LYS A 430 2.23 15.43 13.43
N PHE A 431 3.05 16.46 13.31
CA PHE A 431 4.48 16.32 13.13
C PHE A 431 5.26 17.49 13.72
N GLY A 432 6.52 17.24 14.08
CA GLY A 432 7.46 18.28 14.48
C GLY A 432 8.00 19.02 13.25
N MET A 433 8.15 20.33 13.35
CA MET A 433 8.77 21.15 12.31
C MET A 433 9.57 22.27 12.97
N ALA A 434 10.83 22.46 12.56
CA ALA A 434 11.67 23.57 13.00
C ALA A 434 11.68 23.76 14.55
N GLY A 435 11.84 22.65 15.27
CA GLY A 435 11.85 22.62 16.75
C GLY A 435 10.49 22.81 17.43
N GLY A 436 9.44 23.11 16.66
CA GLY A 436 8.07 23.26 17.12
C GLY A 436 7.17 22.09 16.74
N THR A 437 5.87 22.34 16.64
CA THR A 437 4.88 21.30 16.29
C THR A 437 3.81 21.86 15.36
N ILE A 438 3.46 21.07 14.36
CA ILE A 438 2.29 21.26 13.51
C ILE A 438 1.29 20.14 13.81
N SER A 439 0.05 20.53 14.09
CA SER A 439 -1.09 19.63 14.24
C SER A 439 -2.14 20.03 13.23
N SER A 440 -2.66 19.07 12.48
CA SER A 440 -3.65 19.32 11.44
C SER A 440 -4.76 18.28 11.43
N ASN A 441 -5.97 18.72 11.13
CA ASN A 441 -7.09 17.85 10.79
C ASN A 441 -7.41 18.05 9.32
N ILE A 442 -7.27 17.00 8.52
CA ILE A 442 -7.53 17.04 7.08
C ILE A 442 -8.76 16.17 6.81
N HIS A 443 -9.71 16.71 6.05
CA HIS A 443 -10.93 16.03 5.64
C HIS A 443 -11.11 16.20 4.13
N LEU A 444 -11.15 15.09 3.40
CA LEU A 444 -11.27 15.03 1.95
C LEU A 444 -12.47 14.15 1.58
N GLU A 445 -13.46 14.76 0.92
CA GLU A 445 -14.73 14.13 0.55
C GLU A 445 -14.62 13.56 -0.89
N GLY A 446 -14.11 12.34 -1.01
CA GLY A 446 -13.82 11.69 -2.29
C GLY A 446 -15.05 11.21 -3.06
N ASP A 447 -16.21 11.16 -2.40
CA ASP A 447 -17.52 10.88 -2.98
C ASP A 447 -18.05 12.07 -3.81
N LYS A 448 -17.50 13.27 -3.63
CA LYS A 448 -17.86 14.47 -4.39
C LYS A 448 -16.98 14.66 -5.62
N LYS A 449 -17.56 15.19 -6.71
CA LYS A 449 -16.87 15.45 -7.98
C LYS A 449 -17.09 16.90 -8.45
N PRO A 450 -16.05 17.77 -8.45
CA PRO A 450 -14.71 17.54 -7.91
C PRO A 450 -14.70 17.36 -6.38
N MET A 451 -13.64 16.76 -5.85
CA MET A 451 -13.46 16.49 -4.41
C MET A 451 -13.50 17.80 -3.61
N GLN A 452 -14.15 17.79 -2.46
CA GLN A 452 -14.10 18.90 -1.50
C GLN A 452 -13.07 18.58 -0.42
N GLY A 453 -12.27 19.56 -0.02
CA GLY A 453 -11.24 19.40 0.99
C GLY A 453 -11.29 20.49 2.04
N ARG A 454 -11.02 20.12 3.28
CA ARG A 454 -10.82 21.03 4.41
C ARG A 454 -9.56 20.68 5.18
N ALA A 455 -8.82 21.70 5.59
CA ALA A 455 -7.66 21.58 6.46
C ALA A 455 -7.75 22.60 7.59
N GLU A 456 -7.70 22.12 8.82
CA GLU A 456 -7.50 22.93 10.02
C GLU A 456 -6.08 22.69 10.49
N ILE A 457 -5.25 23.73 10.58
CA ILE A 457 -3.82 23.61 10.85
C ILE A 457 -3.45 24.52 12.02
N GLN A 458 -2.70 23.97 12.97
CA GLN A 458 -2.15 24.69 14.11
C GLN A 458 -0.64 24.50 14.14
N ALA A 459 0.10 25.58 14.04
CA ALA A 459 1.54 25.65 14.21
C ALA A 459 1.87 26.31 15.54
N ARG A 460 2.75 25.69 16.33
CA ARG A 460 3.17 26.22 17.64
C ARG A 460 4.68 26.16 17.79
N ARG A 461 5.25 27.26 18.28
CA ARG A 461 6.67 27.40 18.62
C ARG A 461 7.64 27.00 17.50
N LEU A 462 7.31 27.36 16.25
CA LEU A 462 8.22 27.13 15.12
C LEU A 462 9.38 28.11 15.23
N LYS A 463 10.62 27.62 15.24
CA LYS A 463 11.80 28.49 15.38
C LYS A 463 12.23 29.01 14.02
N LEU A 464 12.33 30.33 13.88
CA LEU A 464 12.69 30.98 12.61
C LEU A 464 14.03 30.51 12.03
N LYS A 465 15.05 30.38 12.87
CA LYS A 465 16.37 29.87 12.48
C LYS A 465 16.31 28.49 11.81
N GLU A 466 15.47 27.60 12.34
CA GLU A 466 15.35 26.23 11.86
C GLU A 466 14.47 26.15 10.60
N LEU A 467 13.49 27.04 10.41
CA LEU A 467 12.61 27.07 9.23
C LEU A 467 13.35 27.39 7.92
N MET A 468 14.42 28.18 7.97
CA MET A 468 15.20 28.59 6.79
C MET A 468 16.70 28.31 7.01
N PRO A 469 17.11 27.03 7.14
CA PRO A 469 18.45 26.66 7.56
C PRO A 469 19.52 27.06 6.53
N ASN A 470 19.14 27.16 5.26
CA ASN A 470 20.04 27.46 4.14
C ASN A 470 20.17 28.96 3.84
N VAL A 471 19.50 29.83 4.61
CA VAL A 471 19.60 31.29 4.44
C VAL A 471 20.50 31.83 5.54
N GLU A 472 21.72 32.24 5.17
CA GLU A 472 22.76 32.69 6.12
C GLU A 472 22.26 33.83 7.03
N LEU A 473 21.53 34.80 6.45
CA LEU A 473 20.92 35.92 7.18
C LEU A 473 19.87 35.47 8.22
N MET A 474 19.24 34.30 8.03
CA MET A 474 18.26 33.75 8.97
C MET A 474 18.91 32.97 10.12
N GLN A 475 20.21 32.64 10.02
CA GLN A 475 20.91 31.86 11.06
C GLN A 475 21.12 32.65 12.37
N LYS A 476 21.02 33.98 12.29
CA LYS A 476 21.08 34.91 13.42
C LYS A 476 19.70 35.42 13.83
N THR A 477 18.64 34.89 13.23
CA THR A 477 17.27 35.26 13.56
C THR A 477 16.75 34.35 14.68
N LEU A 478 16.35 34.94 15.81
CA LEU A 478 15.73 34.24 16.93
C LEU A 478 14.26 34.66 17.03
N GLY A 479 13.38 33.72 17.37
CA GLY A 479 11.95 33.99 17.48
C GLY A 479 11.12 32.73 17.27
N GLU A 480 10.00 32.66 17.99
CA GLU A 480 9.03 31.59 17.88
C GLU A 480 7.77 32.07 17.16
N MET A 481 7.44 31.40 16.07
CA MET A 481 6.24 31.65 15.30
C MET A 481 5.14 30.66 15.70
N ASN A 482 3.95 31.21 15.92
CA ASN A 482 2.71 30.46 16.09
C ASN A 482 1.77 30.80 14.94
N GLY A 483 0.91 29.86 14.56
CA GLY A 483 -0.03 30.10 13.50
C GLY A 483 -1.24 29.17 13.51
N ASP A 484 -2.33 29.65 12.92
CA ASP A 484 -3.58 28.93 12.77
C ASP A 484 -4.10 29.16 11.35
N ALA A 485 -4.55 28.09 10.69
CA ALA A 485 -5.17 28.17 9.38
C ALA A 485 -6.43 27.31 9.32
N ASP A 486 -7.48 27.83 8.69
CA ASP A 486 -8.66 27.07 8.27
C ASP A 486 -8.82 27.32 6.77
N ILE A 487 -8.72 26.25 5.97
CA ILE A 487 -8.77 26.32 4.52
C ILE A 487 -9.78 25.31 4.03
N ARG A 488 -10.68 25.72 3.12
CA ARG A 488 -11.58 24.85 2.37
C ARG A 488 -11.37 25.06 0.88
N GLY A 489 -11.35 24.00 0.09
CA GLY A 489 -11.13 24.07 -1.35
C GLY A 489 -11.85 22.97 -2.10
N VAL A 490 -11.84 23.08 -3.43
CA VAL A 490 -12.45 22.11 -4.36
C VAL A 490 -11.45 21.74 -5.45
N GLY A 491 -11.21 20.46 -5.65
CA GLY A 491 -10.27 19.95 -6.65
C GLY A 491 -9.67 18.62 -6.26
N ASN A 492 -9.11 17.91 -7.25
CA ASN A 492 -8.58 16.55 -7.05
C ASN A 492 -7.05 16.53 -6.88
N SER A 493 -6.40 17.63 -6.53
CA SER A 493 -4.96 17.69 -6.23
C SER A 493 -4.69 18.78 -5.20
N VAL A 494 -3.50 18.77 -4.57
CA VAL A 494 -3.11 19.81 -3.60
C VAL A 494 -3.15 21.20 -4.26
N ALA A 495 -2.60 21.34 -5.47
CA ALA A 495 -2.64 22.59 -6.21
C ALA A 495 -4.07 23.05 -6.54
N ALA A 496 -4.97 22.13 -6.93
CA ALA A 496 -6.36 22.48 -7.24
C ALA A 496 -7.16 22.89 -5.99
N LEU A 497 -6.98 22.19 -4.87
CA LEU A 497 -7.61 22.52 -3.59
C LEU A 497 -7.18 23.90 -3.08
N LEU A 498 -5.88 24.19 -3.09
CA LEU A 498 -5.36 25.49 -2.67
C LEU A 498 -5.69 26.59 -3.69
N GLY A 499 -5.65 26.28 -4.98
CA GLY A 499 -5.96 27.20 -6.07
C GLY A 499 -7.42 27.63 -6.15
N SER A 500 -8.36 26.86 -5.58
CA SER A 500 -9.76 27.25 -5.40
C SER A 500 -10.10 27.61 -3.94
N GLY A 501 -9.10 27.63 -3.07
CA GLY A 501 -9.28 27.66 -1.62
C GLY A 501 -9.91 28.96 -1.11
N ASN A 502 -10.67 28.83 -0.03
CA ASN A 502 -11.18 29.93 0.78
C ASN A 502 -10.85 29.67 2.25
N GLY A 503 -10.55 30.71 3.01
CA GLY A 503 -10.16 30.53 4.40
C GLY A 503 -9.39 31.70 4.99
N ASN A 504 -8.75 31.47 6.14
CA ASN A 504 -7.91 32.45 6.80
C ASN A 504 -6.63 31.80 7.32
N LEU A 505 -5.53 32.57 7.32
CA LEU A 505 -4.25 32.20 7.91
C LEU A 505 -3.81 33.31 8.87
N LYS A 506 -3.61 32.95 10.14
CA LYS A 506 -3.08 33.84 11.17
C LYS A 506 -1.70 33.36 11.57
N LEU A 507 -0.72 34.26 11.59
CA LEU A 507 0.64 34.02 12.07
C LEU A 507 1.00 35.09 13.11
N LEU A 508 1.69 34.69 14.17
CA LEU A 508 2.10 35.57 15.25
C LEU A 508 3.47 35.20 15.82
N MET A 509 4.28 36.22 16.08
CA MET A 509 5.51 36.19 16.86
C MET A 509 5.49 37.37 17.83
N ASN A 510 5.73 37.14 19.13
CA ASN A 510 5.60 38.16 20.18
C ASN A 510 6.93 38.75 20.66
N ASP A 511 8.07 38.21 20.21
CA ASP A 511 9.41 38.74 20.45
C ASP A 511 10.38 37.98 19.53
N GLY A 512 11.41 38.66 19.04
CA GLY A 512 12.45 38.06 18.22
C GLY A 512 13.68 38.94 18.05
N LEU A 513 14.70 38.40 17.41
CA LEU A 513 15.93 39.09 17.03
C LEU A 513 16.16 38.81 15.55
N VAL A 514 16.55 39.83 14.79
CA VAL A 514 16.85 39.73 13.37
C VAL A 514 18.22 40.37 13.11
N SER A 515 19.00 39.82 12.19
CA SER A 515 20.28 40.40 11.76
C SER A 515 20.12 41.87 11.36
N ARG A 516 20.97 42.76 11.87
CA ARG A 516 20.99 44.18 11.47
C ARG A 516 21.27 44.32 9.99
N ASN A 517 22.15 43.49 9.42
CA ASN A 517 22.41 43.50 7.98
C ASN A 517 21.14 43.23 7.15
N LEU A 518 20.27 42.31 7.59
CA LEU A 518 18.97 42.09 6.94
C LEU A 518 18.07 43.35 7.02
N MET A 519 18.06 44.01 8.18
CA MET A 519 17.30 45.26 8.37
C MET A 519 17.86 46.45 7.58
N GLU A 520 19.17 46.50 7.36
CA GLU A 520 19.83 47.55 6.57
C GLU A 520 19.60 47.38 5.07
N ILE A 521 19.49 46.14 4.58
CA ILE A 521 19.02 45.83 3.22
C ILE A 521 17.61 46.40 3.02
N LEU A 522 16.70 46.18 3.99
CA LEU A 522 15.34 46.70 3.92
C LEU A 522 15.28 48.25 3.98
N GLY A 523 16.22 48.86 4.72
CA GLY A 523 16.32 50.32 4.88
C GLY A 523 17.11 51.03 3.77
N LEU A 524 17.73 50.30 2.84
CA LEU A 524 18.57 50.81 1.75
C LEU A 524 19.67 51.79 2.22
N ASN A 525 20.27 51.49 3.37
CA ASN A 525 21.31 52.35 3.96
C ASN A 525 22.71 51.85 3.59
N VAL A 526 23.14 52.17 2.37
CA VAL A 526 24.39 51.66 1.75
C VAL A 526 25.64 52.04 2.55
N GLY A 527 25.60 53.12 3.33
CA GLY A 527 26.75 53.60 4.13
C GLY A 527 27.13 52.70 5.31
N ASN A 528 26.14 52.11 6.00
CA ASN A 528 26.40 51.26 7.17
C ASN A 528 26.61 49.78 6.83
N PHE A 529 26.03 49.29 5.72
CA PHE A 529 26.21 47.90 5.27
C PHE A 529 27.70 47.53 5.08
N VAL A 530 28.49 48.47 4.56
CA VAL A 530 29.94 48.31 4.36
C VAL A 530 30.71 48.27 5.70
N ILE A 531 30.21 48.95 6.74
CA ILE A 531 30.83 48.98 8.08
C ILE A 531 30.49 47.71 8.86
N GLY A 532 29.25 47.22 8.79
CA GLY A 532 28.83 45.96 9.42
C GLY A 532 29.56 44.73 8.89
N GLN A 533 30.00 44.76 7.62
CA GLN A 533 30.82 43.70 7.02
C GLN A 533 32.24 43.60 7.60
N ILE A 534 32.72 44.65 8.30
CA ILE A 534 34.07 44.75 8.87
C ILE A 534 34.09 44.48 10.38
N PHE A 535 33.05 44.89 11.13
CA PHE A 535 33.06 44.90 12.61
C PHE A 535 32.14 43.86 13.29
N GLY A 536 31.39 43.07 12.52
CA GLY A 536 30.42 42.11 13.06
C GLY A 536 28.97 42.61 12.96
N ASP A 537 28.03 41.67 13.01
CA ASP A 537 26.60 41.88 12.75
C ASP A 537 25.85 41.91 14.08
N ASP A 538 25.38 43.09 14.46
CA ASP A 538 24.54 43.29 15.64
C ASP A 538 23.10 42.78 15.39
N GLU A 539 22.38 42.47 16.46
CA GLU A 539 20.98 42.03 16.39
C GLU A 539 20.01 43.23 16.53
N VAL A 540 18.89 43.19 15.81
CA VAL A 540 17.76 44.13 15.93
C VAL A 540 16.58 43.41 16.58
N ARG A 541 16.06 43.97 17.67
CA ARG A 541 14.88 43.41 18.34
C ARG A 541 13.62 43.61 17.51
N VAL A 542 12.87 42.52 17.33
CA VAL A 542 11.50 42.52 16.80
C VAL A 542 10.57 42.41 18.01
N ASN A 543 9.78 43.45 18.24
CA ASN A 543 8.78 43.46 19.31
C ASN A 543 7.62 42.52 18.99
N CYS A 544 7.21 42.44 17.72
CA CYS A 544 6.25 41.44 17.26
C CYS A 544 6.22 41.36 15.73
N ALA A 545 5.73 40.24 15.22
CA ALA A 545 5.34 40.10 13.83
C ALA A 545 3.97 39.43 13.76
N ALA A 546 3.09 39.96 12.93
CA ALA A 546 1.72 39.49 12.80
C ALA A 546 1.31 39.43 11.34
N ALA A 547 0.68 38.33 10.95
CA ALA A 547 -0.02 38.23 9.67
C ALA A 547 -1.44 37.70 9.89
N ASN A 548 -2.43 38.33 9.29
CA ASN A 548 -3.78 37.84 9.12
C ASN A 548 -4.13 37.94 7.63
N LEU A 549 -4.19 36.78 6.96
CA LEU A 549 -4.35 36.67 5.53
C LEU A 549 -5.72 36.02 5.25
N ASP A 550 -6.53 36.66 4.42
CA ASP A 550 -7.74 36.05 3.88
C ASP A 550 -7.39 35.37 2.56
N LEU A 551 -7.77 34.09 2.44
CA LEU A 551 -7.70 33.34 1.20
C LEU A 551 -9.09 33.37 0.56
N VAL A 552 -9.19 33.92 -0.64
CA VAL A 552 -10.45 33.97 -1.41
C VAL A 552 -10.19 33.52 -2.83
N ASN A 553 -10.85 32.44 -3.26
CA ASN A 553 -10.68 31.80 -4.57
C ASN A 553 -9.20 31.59 -4.94
N GLY A 554 -8.43 31.05 -3.98
CA GLY A 554 -7.01 30.78 -4.12
C GLY A 554 -6.10 32.02 -4.09
N VAL A 555 -6.62 33.23 -3.85
CA VAL A 555 -5.80 34.44 -3.71
C VAL A 555 -5.74 34.87 -2.25
N ALA A 556 -4.54 34.78 -1.67
CA ALA A 556 -4.26 35.25 -0.32
C ALA A 556 -4.00 36.76 -0.32
N ARG A 557 -4.70 37.49 0.55
CA ARG A 557 -4.55 38.94 0.76
C ARG A 557 -4.33 39.25 2.24
N PRO A 558 -3.32 40.04 2.60
CA PRO A 558 -3.12 40.48 3.97
C PRO A 558 -4.17 41.51 4.37
N GLN A 559 -4.93 41.22 5.42
CA GLN A 559 -5.65 42.23 6.21
C GLN A 559 -4.70 42.93 7.16
N ILE A 560 -3.76 42.16 7.72
CA ILE A 560 -2.64 42.63 8.53
C ILE A 560 -1.44 41.83 8.07
N PHE A 561 -0.33 42.48 7.77
CA PHE A 561 0.95 41.81 7.67
C PHE A 561 2.02 42.82 8.03
N ALA A 562 2.44 42.79 9.29
CA ALA A 562 3.29 43.83 9.87
C ALA A 562 4.36 43.23 10.78
N PHE A 563 5.52 43.88 10.79
CA PHE A 563 6.62 43.63 11.72
C PHE A 563 6.90 44.92 12.50
N ASP A 564 6.81 44.85 13.82
CA ASP A 564 7.22 45.95 14.70
C ASP A 564 8.62 45.66 15.25
N THR A 565 9.57 46.52 14.93
CA THR A 565 10.95 46.42 15.42
C THR A 565 11.29 47.64 16.26
N GLU A 566 12.43 47.58 16.96
CA GLU A 566 12.97 48.74 17.67
C GLU A 566 13.22 49.93 16.73
N ASN A 567 13.58 49.68 15.47
CA ASN A 567 14.03 50.69 14.53
C ASN A 567 12.97 51.17 13.51
N ALA A 568 11.94 50.36 13.27
CA ALA A 568 10.94 50.59 12.22
C ALA A 568 9.68 49.72 12.39
N VAL A 569 8.56 50.18 11.83
CA VAL A 569 7.37 49.36 11.53
C VAL A 569 7.43 48.99 10.05
N ILE A 570 7.27 47.71 9.71
CA ILE A 570 7.31 47.25 8.31
C ILE A 570 5.94 46.70 7.96
N ASN A 571 5.26 47.32 7.02
CA ASN A 571 3.96 46.88 6.51
C ASN A 571 4.14 46.13 5.19
N VAL A 572 3.41 45.02 5.02
CA VAL A 572 3.44 44.21 3.79
C VAL A 572 2.03 44.16 3.20
N THR A 573 1.91 44.57 1.95
CA THR A 573 0.65 44.57 1.19
C THR A 573 0.82 43.78 -0.10
N GLY A 574 -0.27 43.56 -0.84
CA GLY A 574 -0.26 42.88 -2.12
C GLY A 574 -1.00 41.54 -2.08
N THR A 575 -0.62 40.60 -2.93
CA THR A 575 -1.34 39.32 -3.09
C THR A 575 -0.40 38.15 -3.35
N ALA A 576 -0.82 36.96 -2.95
CA ALA A 576 -0.21 35.70 -3.33
C ALA A 576 -1.27 34.75 -3.89
N SER A 577 -1.12 34.30 -5.13
CA SER A 577 -2.10 33.43 -5.80
C SER A 577 -1.63 31.98 -5.75
N MET A 578 -2.40 31.11 -5.10
CA MET A 578 -2.18 29.66 -5.06
C MET A 578 -2.50 28.99 -6.40
N ALA A 579 -3.42 29.57 -7.19
CA ALA A 579 -3.81 29.03 -8.50
C ALA A 579 -2.72 29.22 -9.56
N SER A 580 -2.13 30.42 -9.60
CA SER A 580 -1.05 30.76 -10.54
C SER A 580 0.35 30.62 -9.94
N GLU A 581 0.45 30.39 -8.62
CA GLU A 581 1.69 30.35 -7.84
C GLU A 581 2.56 31.60 -8.04
N GLN A 582 1.90 32.76 -8.06
CA GLN A 582 2.51 34.07 -8.27
C GLN A 582 2.43 34.93 -7.00
N LEU A 583 3.48 35.70 -6.77
CA LEU A 583 3.61 36.69 -5.71
C LEU A 583 3.64 38.08 -6.32
N ASP A 584 2.94 39.02 -5.70
CA ASP A 584 3.13 40.46 -5.90
C ASP A 584 2.92 41.14 -4.55
N LEU A 585 3.99 41.21 -3.77
CA LEU A 585 4.02 41.84 -2.46
C LEU A 585 4.78 43.16 -2.53
N THR A 586 4.30 44.14 -1.77
CA THR A 586 4.97 45.41 -1.53
C THR A 586 5.30 45.52 -0.05
N ILE A 587 6.57 45.81 0.26
CA ILE A 587 7.08 45.97 1.63
C ILE A 587 7.38 47.45 1.84
N ASP A 588 6.72 48.05 2.83
CA ASP A 588 6.82 49.47 3.14
C ASP A 588 7.40 49.67 4.56
N PRO A 589 8.70 50.01 4.67
CA PRO A 589 9.35 50.24 5.95
C PRO A 589 9.20 51.70 6.42
N GLU A 590 8.61 51.91 7.60
CA GLU A 590 8.44 53.20 8.27
C GLU A 590 9.39 53.31 9.47
N SER A 591 10.31 54.28 9.45
CA SER A 591 11.34 54.45 10.49
C SER A 591 10.80 55.17 11.74
N LYS A 592 11.08 54.63 12.93
CA LYS A 592 10.74 55.26 14.22
C LYS A 592 11.71 56.35 14.67
N GLY A 593 12.90 56.43 14.05
CA GLY A 593 13.94 57.41 14.37
C GLY A 593 14.38 58.24 13.16
N ILE A 594 15.04 59.39 13.42
CA ILE A 594 15.65 60.25 12.39
C ILE A 594 16.79 59.48 11.73
N ARG A 595 16.75 59.35 10.40
CA ARG A 595 17.82 58.73 9.62
C ARG A 595 18.39 59.70 8.60
N ILE A 596 19.71 59.80 8.58
CA ILE A 596 20.49 60.64 7.67
C ILE A 596 20.91 59.73 6.49
N ILE A 597 20.50 60.06 5.26
CA ILE A 597 20.73 59.30 4.02
C ILE A 597 19.89 57.99 3.95
N THR A 598 18.60 58.11 3.61
CA THR A 598 17.75 56.93 3.35
C THR A 598 16.98 57.03 2.05
N LEU A 599 16.91 55.94 1.32
CA LEU A 599 16.27 55.89 0.00
C LEU A 599 14.73 55.67 0.07
N ARG A 600 14.14 55.44 1.27
CA ARG A 600 12.71 55.16 1.61
C ARG A 600 11.82 54.77 0.43
N SER A 601 12.25 53.77 -0.34
CA SER A 601 11.50 53.32 -1.50
C SER A 601 10.92 51.97 -1.16
N PRO A 602 9.60 51.77 -1.35
CA PRO A 602 8.99 50.49 -1.07
C PRO A 602 9.71 49.39 -1.84
N LEU A 603 9.90 48.26 -1.18
CA LEU A 603 10.45 47.08 -1.80
C LEU A 603 9.32 46.26 -2.39
N TYR A 604 9.65 45.37 -3.32
CA TYR A 604 8.70 44.40 -3.85
C TYR A 604 9.26 43.00 -3.77
N VAL A 605 8.36 42.01 -3.67
CA VAL A 605 8.66 40.60 -3.91
C VAL A 605 7.67 40.09 -4.94
N ARG A 606 8.16 39.73 -6.13
CA ARG A 606 7.36 39.38 -7.31
C ARG A 606 7.81 38.08 -7.94
N GLY A 607 6.98 37.51 -8.81
CA GLY A 607 7.32 36.32 -9.58
C GLY A 607 6.74 35.05 -8.95
N THR A 608 7.21 33.89 -9.40
CA THR A 608 6.60 32.62 -8.99
C THR A 608 7.06 32.19 -7.60
N PHE A 609 6.31 31.31 -6.93
CA PHE A 609 6.72 30.69 -5.67
C PHE A 609 8.07 29.99 -5.77
N LYS A 610 8.39 29.41 -6.94
CA LYS A 610 9.66 28.75 -7.19
C LYS A 610 10.83 29.72 -7.34
N ASN A 611 10.59 30.92 -7.87
CA ASN A 611 11.62 31.90 -8.14
C ASN A 611 11.14 33.32 -7.79
N PRO A 612 11.00 33.64 -6.48
CA PRO A 612 10.64 34.97 -6.05
C PRO A 612 11.79 35.95 -6.30
N GLN A 613 11.46 37.10 -6.84
CA GLN A 613 12.39 38.19 -7.14
C GLN A 613 12.10 39.35 -6.21
N ALA A 614 13.10 39.74 -5.43
CA ALA A 614 13.04 40.91 -4.57
C ALA A 614 13.76 42.10 -5.21
N GLY A 615 13.24 43.31 -5.01
CA GLY A 615 13.88 44.52 -5.51
C GLY A 615 13.29 45.80 -4.93
N VAL A 616 13.85 46.94 -5.36
CA VAL A 616 13.40 48.28 -4.94
C VAL A 616 12.52 48.88 -6.02
N LYS A 617 11.40 49.53 -5.65
CA LYS A 617 10.60 50.29 -6.62
C LYS A 617 11.38 51.55 -7.05
N PRO A 618 11.73 51.70 -8.35
CA PRO A 618 12.58 52.80 -8.79
C PRO A 618 11.87 54.16 -8.87
N GLY A 619 10.53 54.18 -8.95
CA GLY A 619 9.74 55.41 -9.13
C GLY A 619 10.05 56.50 -8.09
N PRO A 620 9.88 56.21 -6.78
CA PRO A 620 10.20 57.18 -5.72
C PRO A 620 11.69 57.58 -5.68
N LEU A 621 12.60 56.67 -6.08
CA LEU A 621 14.03 56.96 -6.17
C LEU A 621 14.33 57.99 -7.25
N ILE A 622 13.76 57.82 -8.44
CA ILE A 622 13.97 58.71 -9.60
C ILE A 622 13.46 60.12 -9.28
N ALA A 623 12.26 60.22 -8.70
CA ALA A 623 11.68 61.51 -8.32
C ALA A 623 12.58 62.26 -7.31
N ARG A 624 13.09 61.57 -6.29
CA ARG A 624 13.99 62.17 -5.30
C ARG A 624 15.37 62.51 -5.87
N GLY A 625 15.91 61.68 -6.75
CA GLY A 625 17.15 61.97 -7.47
C GLY A 625 17.03 63.26 -8.29
N ALA A 626 15.88 63.47 -8.95
CA ALA A 626 15.61 64.71 -9.68
C ALA A 626 15.51 65.94 -8.76
N VAL A 627 14.83 65.81 -7.61
CA VAL A 627 14.74 66.89 -6.60
C VAL A 627 16.11 67.22 -5.99
N ALA A 628 16.89 66.20 -5.62
CA ALA A 628 18.23 66.38 -5.09
C ALA A 628 19.17 67.04 -6.11
N ALA A 629 19.09 66.64 -7.38
CA ALA A 629 19.84 67.28 -8.48
C ALA A 629 19.42 68.74 -8.68
N ALA A 630 18.12 69.06 -8.61
CA ALA A 630 17.63 70.43 -8.70
C ALA A 630 18.06 71.30 -7.49
N LEU A 631 18.05 70.76 -6.28
CA LEU A 631 18.54 71.47 -5.08
C LEU A 631 20.06 71.67 -5.10
N ALA A 632 20.81 70.71 -5.63
CA ALA A 632 22.25 70.81 -5.81
C ALA A 632 22.64 71.93 -6.77
N THR A 633 21.86 72.16 -7.82
CA THR A 633 22.11 73.23 -8.81
C THR A 633 21.66 74.61 -8.32
N LEU A 634 20.63 74.68 -7.47
CA LEU A 634 20.01 75.95 -7.07
C LEU A 634 20.59 76.57 -5.78
N VAL A 635 21.06 75.77 -4.82
CA VAL A 635 21.40 76.29 -3.47
C VAL A 635 22.85 76.02 -3.08
N THR A 636 23.26 74.75 -2.92
CA THR A 636 24.65 74.26 -2.71
C THR A 636 24.64 72.72 -2.68
N PRO A 637 25.78 72.01 -2.86
CA PRO A 637 25.86 70.55 -2.71
C PRO A 637 25.34 70.03 -1.35
N ALA A 638 25.48 70.82 -0.29
CA ALA A 638 24.98 70.46 1.04
C ALA A 638 23.43 70.45 1.12
N ALA A 639 22.74 71.29 0.33
CA ALA A 639 21.28 71.32 0.31
C ALA A 639 20.66 70.07 -0.33
N ALA A 640 21.39 69.38 -1.21
CA ALA A 640 20.96 68.10 -1.79
C ALA A 640 20.77 67.01 -0.72
N LEU A 641 21.50 67.08 0.40
CA LEU A 641 21.37 66.14 1.52
C LEU A 641 20.05 66.34 2.29
N LEU A 642 19.46 67.54 2.28
CA LEU A 642 18.18 67.80 2.93
C LEU A 642 17.04 66.97 2.33
N ALA A 643 17.09 66.70 1.02
CA ALA A 643 16.13 65.83 0.34
C ALA A 643 16.20 64.36 0.78
N LEU A 644 17.26 63.98 1.51
CA LEU A 644 17.50 62.62 2.01
C LEU A 644 17.25 62.48 3.52
N ILE A 645 16.91 63.56 4.23
CA ILE A 645 16.60 63.55 5.67
C ILE A 645 15.12 63.26 5.89
N SER A 646 14.81 62.37 6.84
CA SER A 646 13.43 62.05 7.25
C SER A 646 13.12 62.52 8.67
N PRO A 647 12.00 63.24 8.89
CA PRO A 647 11.37 63.30 10.21
C PRO A 647 10.96 61.90 10.67
N SER A 648 10.93 61.67 11.99
CA SER A 648 10.38 60.45 12.58
C SER A 648 8.86 60.55 12.68
N GLU A 649 8.15 59.49 12.27
CA GLU A 649 6.71 59.33 12.53
C GLU A 649 6.51 57.97 13.21
N GLY A 650 6.01 57.94 14.45
CA GLY A 650 5.60 56.69 15.12
C GLY A 650 5.87 56.60 16.62
N GLU A 651 4.96 55.94 17.34
CA GLU A 651 5.13 55.54 18.75
C GLU A 651 6.14 54.38 18.90
N ALA A 652 6.76 54.26 20.09
CA ALA A 652 7.86 53.32 20.33
C ALA A 652 7.48 51.82 20.18
N ASN A 653 6.22 51.42 20.43
CA ASN A 653 5.77 50.02 20.33
C ASN A 653 4.33 49.94 19.80
N GLN A 654 4.15 49.34 18.62
CA GLN A 654 2.85 49.22 17.93
C GLN A 654 2.17 47.86 18.12
N CYS A 655 2.79 46.92 18.85
CA CYS A 655 2.30 45.55 18.96
C CYS A 655 0.91 45.46 19.57
N ARG A 656 0.58 46.31 20.54
CA ARG A 656 -0.77 46.31 21.13
C ARG A 656 -1.84 46.65 20.09
N THR A 657 -1.56 47.61 19.20
CA THR A 657 -2.45 48.01 18.10
C THR A 657 -2.61 46.86 17.11
N ILE A 658 -1.49 46.31 16.62
CA ILE A 658 -1.46 45.20 15.66
C ILE A 658 -2.20 43.96 16.19
N LEU A 659 -1.91 43.55 17.43
CA LEU A 659 -2.54 42.40 18.09
C LEU A 659 -4.04 42.61 18.33
N SER A 660 -4.47 43.84 18.62
CA SER A 660 -5.89 44.14 18.79
C SER A 660 -6.69 43.97 17.49
N GLN A 661 -6.05 44.25 16.34
CA GLN A 661 -6.66 44.07 15.03
C GLN A 661 -6.72 42.58 14.64
N MET A 662 -5.78 41.74 15.09
CA MET A 662 -5.82 40.28 14.86
C MET A 662 -6.96 39.55 15.60
N LYS A 663 -7.49 40.17 16.68
CA LYS A 663 -8.63 39.65 17.46
C LYS A 663 -9.99 39.94 16.80
N LYS A 664 -10.05 40.96 15.95
CA LYS A 664 -11.21 41.22 15.10
C LYS A 664 -11.22 40.22 13.95
#